data_AF-A0A9P6EEB4-F1
#
_entry.id   AF-A0A9P6EEB4-F1
#
_cell.length_a   1.000
_cell.length_b   1.000
_cell.length_c   1.000
_cell.angle_alpha   90.00
_cell.angle_beta   90.00
_cell.angle_gamma   90.00
#
_symmetry.space_group_name_H-M   'P 1'
#
loop_
_entity.id
_entity.type
_entity.pdbx_description
1 polymer ?
#
loop_
_entity_poly.entity_id
_entity_poly.type
_entity_poly.pdbx_seq_one_letter_code
_entity_poly.pdbx_strand_id
1 'polypeptide(L)'
;MHRRFSSLVKTSSSSSTSDRIDEKVEDDDSASKTSTVVRDESVPVPSLKVKRVDYYCSRWTKTWKYRNTSAKIAVETLPVLPSGSNDGWKDCSFVVIRTLKENHDPEFKLVIKNEYILKACKDVVRSWPGISWNNDPLELDPEIFITFHQSFIDYAAGLQAKKKLSELEKHLLSSVNLLTSTISNDFRMTMAKINHLTSHGEITFDLLYAILVPRQLMVAKCILTGLPRLFELASWTRVAAEGKPMYQLNLESVDLVDSAMTKGVSVGRVKTTVFLKLVRGTIRIDSLDAYPLKFYTDVEGLKAGILKRGKKWVSLIGMHHMQYDGVAALKCDDKWLRHNVRSRIIVDRSTFRRVNVNYPLPAPVEPKVEESGESSAGEDSFNRFAQYDEYGNLIPVPLPSDPSNGNFNIVQTVSDDDTPDVELNDNDLLLTPTIVFGFSLVDKVWLEFNVEKIEPVVWNTEAFANLVLPQDRKDLLQSLVEAHHKELGFDDFIKGKGHGLVVNLFGPPGVGKTFSAEATSEHVKRPLYIVGGGDLGTTATGLDSALESIFDVATAWKAIVLIDEADVFLEQRSLHDLERNAMVAVFLRHVEYYRGILFLTTNRVKAFDEAFLSRIHVALHFSTLSLDSKAQVWKAFISKMGEDVEPLTPAQIEDLAKRDINGRQIKNAARTAHSLAVSRGQKVGFEHLRITLDAMDEFSREFEKMGKH
;
A
#
# COMPACT_ATOMS: atom_id res chain seq x y z
N MET A 1 8.63 23.40 58.00
CA MET A 1 7.84 23.87 59.16
C MET A 1 6.38 23.53 58.91
N HIS A 2 5.73 22.93 59.92
CA HIS A 2 4.32 22.53 60.08
C HIS A 2 3.51 22.05 58.85
N ARG A 3 3.29 20.73 58.70
CA ARG A 3 2.20 19.87 59.31
C ARG A 3 0.81 20.25 58.76
N ARG A 4 -0.13 19.34 58.42
CA ARG A 4 -0.29 17.87 58.36
C ARG A 4 -1.73 17.64 57.84
N PHE A 5 -1.94 16.55 57.07
CA PHE A 5 -3.04 15.53 57.13
C PHE A 5 -4.52 15.98 57.22
N SER A 6 -5.54 15.27 56.72
CA SER A 6 -5.75 13.82 56.52
C SER A 6 -6.92 13.62 55.52
N SER A 7 -6.86 12.67 54.58
CA SER A 7 -7.27 11.26 54.66
C SER A 7 -8.77 11.01 54.37
N LEU A 8 -9.08 10.32 53.26
CA LEU A 8 -9.34 8.87 53.16
C LEU A 8 -10.85 8.54 53.22
N VAL A 9 -11.45 8.15 52.09
CA VAL A 9 -11.82 6.75 51.74
C VAL A 9 -13.13 6.27 52.39
N LYS A 10 -14.16 5.98 51.59
CA LYS A 10 -14.50 4.60 51.17
C LYS A 10 -15.77 4.55 50.30
N THR A 11 -15.64 3.70 49.28
CA THR A 11 -16.64 3.07 48.42
C THR A 11 -17.84 2.45 49.17
N SER A 12 -19.05 2.51 48.61
CA SER A 12 -19.69 1.36 47.94
C SER A 12 -21.21 1.55 47.70
N SER A 13 -21.59 1.29 46.44
CA SER A 13 -22.78 0.59 45.92
C SER A 13 -24.22 0.94 46.34
N SER A 14 -24.99 1.17 45.25
CA SER A 14 -26.26 0.54 44.85
C SER A 14 -27.60 1.14 45.29
N SER A 15 -28.33 1.62 44.27
CA SER A 15 -29.75 1.33 43.93
C SER A 15 -30.81 1.64 45.00
N SER A 16 -31.88 2.40 44.76
CA SER A 16 -32.87 2.24 43.70
C SER A 16 -34.05 3.22 43.93
N THR A 17 -34.66 3.68 42.83
CA THR A 17 -36.10 3.98 42.57
C THR A 17 -37.00 4.78 43.54
N SER A 18 -37.67 5.76 42.90
CA SER A 18 -39.07 6.26 43.05
C SER A 18 -39.42 6.96 44.39
N ASP A 19 -40.24 8.01 44.47
CA ASP A 19 -41.44 8.38 43.73
C ASP A 19 -41.73 9.90 43.85
N ARG A 20 -42.60 10.36 42.95
CA ARG A 20 -43.21 11.70 42.77
C ARG A 20 -43.82 12.31 44.04
N ILE A 21 -43.79 13.65 44.16
CA ILE A 21 -44.93 14.50 44.60
C ILE A 21 -44.87 15.89 43.90
N ASP A 22 -45.99 16.26 43.29
CA ASP A 22 -46.37 17.60 42.79
C ASP A 22 -46.89 18.50 43.93
N GLU A 23 -46.64 19.82 43.84
CA GLU A 23 -47.55 20.97 44.15
C GLU A 23 -46.71 22.22 44.49
N LYS A 24 -46.66 23.27 43.65
CA LYS A 24 -47.58 24.43 43.53
C LYS A 24 -47.54 25.41 44.72
N VAL A 25 -47.06 26.65 44.46
CA VAL A 25 -47.70 27.99 44.70
C VAL A 25 -46.81 28.78 45.69
N GLU A 26 -46.48 30.08 45.66
CA GLU A 26 -47.02 31.36 45.12
C GLU A 26 -45.80 32.35 45.04
N ASP A 27 -45.59 33.05 43.92
CA ASP A 27 -45.76 34.51 43.71
C ASP A 27 -45.11 35.47 44.72
N ASP A 28 -44.16 36.29 44.22
CA ASP A 28 -44.17 37.74 44.52
C ASP A 28 -43.68 38.55 43.30
N ASP A 29 -44.48 39.56 42.97
CA ASP A 29 -44.42 40.45 41.83
C ASP A 29 -43.36 41.55 42.03
N SER A 30 -42.62 41.93 40.97
CA SER A 30 -42.78 43.26 40.34
C SER A 30 -41.65 43.64 39.37
N ALA A 31 -42.10 44.32 38.31
CA ALA A 31 -41.42 45.34 37.50
C ALA A 31 -40.83 44.93 36.13
N SER A 32 -41.60 45.36 35.12
CA SER A 32 -41.14 46.01 33.87
C SER A 32 -41.13 45.17 32.60
N LYS A 33 -42.26 45.27 31.88
CA LYS A 33 -42.38 45.01 30.45
C LYS A 33 -41.50 45.99 29.67
N THR A 34 -40.55 45.48 28.91
CA THR A 34 -40.12 46.10 27.66
C THR A 34 -40.05 45.01 26.59
N SER A 35 -41.10 44.96 25.79
CA SER A 35 -41.16 44.20 24.55
C SER A 35 -40.19 44.82 23.55
N THR A 36 -39.01 44.22 23.40
CA THR A 36 -38.09 44.51 22.30
C THR A 36 -38.63 43.78 21.07
N VAL A 37 -39.36 44.50 20.23
CA VAL A 37 -39.62 44.12 18.85
C VAL A 37 -38.25 44.01 18.17
N VAL A 38 -37.77 42.78 17.96
CA VAL A 38 -36.67 42.52 17.03
C VAL A 38 -37.22 42.86 15.65
N ARG A 39 -36.84 44.04 15.14
CA ARG A 39 -37.04 44.38 13.73
C ARG A 39 -36.20 43.39 12.92
N ASP A 40 -36.84 42.65 12.02
CA ASP A 40 -36.18 41.96 10.91
C ASP A 40 -35.22 42.97 10.24
N GLU A 41 -33.91 42.75 10.38
CA GLU A 41 -32.94 43.42 9.52
C GLU A 41 -33.23 42.95 8.09
N SER A 42 -33.75 43.86 7.27
CA SER A 42 -34.01 43.59 5.85
C SER A 42 -32.74 43.06 5.20
N VAL A 43 -32.82 41.86 4.65
CA VAL A 43 -31.75 41.20 3.89
C VAL A 43 -31.17 42.19 2.87
N PRO A 44 -29.85 42.45 2.85
CA PRO A 44 -29.26 43.43 1.96
C PRO A 44 -29.43 42.99 0.50
N VAL A 45 -30.07 43.83 -0.30
CA VAL A 45 -30.30 43.57 -1.73
C VAL A 45 -28.94 43.49 -2.45
N PRO A 46 -28.66 42.42 -3.22
CA PRO A 46 -27.40 42.28 -3.92
C PRO A 46 -27.26 43.40 -4.95
N SER A 47 -26.12 44.09 -4.95
CA SER A 47 -25.73 44.87 -6.10
C SER A 47 -25.56 43.93 -7.30
N LEU A 48 -26.03 44.34 -8.48
CA LEU A 48 -25.91 43.59 -9.75
C LEU A 48 -24.98 44.28 -10.76
N LYS A 49 -24.10 45.16 -10.26
CA LYS A 49 -23.20 45.98 -11.09
C LYS A 49 -21.86 45.27 -11.27
N VAL A 50 -21.43 45.04 -12.51
CA VAL A 50 -20.10 44.50 -12.84
C VAL A 50 -19.18 45.64 -13.32
N LYS A 51 -17.97 45.71 -12.77
CA LYS A 51 -16.95 46.70 -13.15
C LYS A 51 -15.77 46.02 -13.86
N ARG A 52 -15.24 46.65 -14.91
CA ARG A 52 -14.05 46.18 -15.65
C ARG A 52 -12.96 47.25 -15.65
N VAL A 53 -11.75 46.88 -15.22
CA VAL A 53 -10.61 47.79 -15.09
C VAL A 53 -9.32 47.17 -15.63
N ASP A 54 -8.46 48.00 -16.22
CA ASP A 54 -7.08 47.65 -16.56
C ASP A 54 -6.15 48.11 -15.44
N TYR A 55 -5.27 47.23 -14.98
CA TYR A 55 -4.15 47.53 -14.08
C TYR A 55 -2.86 47.56 -14.90
N TYR A 56 -2.20 48.71 -15.00
CA TYR A 56 -1.06 48.91 -15.89
C TYR A 56 0.05 49.73 -15.23
N CYS A 57 1.29 49.48 -15.63
CA CYS A 57 2.42 50.33 -15.25
C CYS A 57 2.46 51.57 -16.15
N SER A 58 2.31 52.76 -15.55
CA SER A 58 2.39 54.02 -16.26
C SER A 58 3.82 54.29 -16.70
N ARG A 59 4.08 54.37 -18.02
CA ARG A 59 5.40 54.66 -18.59
C ARG A 59 6.01 55.98 -18.08
N TRP A 60 5.16 56.96 -17.76
CA TRP A 60 5.59 58.29 -17.33
C TRP A 60 5.94 58.34 -15.84
N THR A 61 5.17 57.65 -14.99
CA THR A 61 5.32 57.73 -13.53
C THR A 61 6.02 56.51 -12.93
N LYS A 62 6.26 55.46 -13.72
CA LYS A 62 6.77 54.15 -13.26
C LYS A 62 5.98 53.55 -12.08
N THR A 63 4.70 53.94 -11.96
CA THR A 63 3.79 53.47 -10.92
C THR A 63 2.62 52.74 -11.54
N TRP A 64 2.14 51.72 -10.83
CA TRP A 64 0.97 50.95 -11.23
C TRP A 64 -0.32 51.75 -10.99
N LYS A 65 -1.22 51.75 -11.98
CA LYS A 65 -2.48 52.52 -11.95
C LYS A 65 -3.65 51.70 -12.52
N TYR A 66 -4.86 52.04 -12.10
CA TYR A 66 -6.11 51.49 -12.64
C TYR A 66 -6.76 52.44 -13.67
N ARG A 67 -7.42 51.90 -14.69
CA ARG A 67 -8.29 52.65 -15.63
C ARG A 67 -9.47 51.80 -16.09
N ASN A 68 -10.57 52.39 -16.55
CA ASN A 68 -11.69 51.62 -17.12
C ASN A 68 -11.34 51.04 -18.50
N THR A 69 -11.89 49.88 -18.86
CA THR A 69 -11.61 49.16 -20.13
C THR A 69 -12.26 49.79 -21.39
N SER A 70 -12.62 51.08 -21.39
CA SER A 70 -13.07 51.81 -22.59
C SER A 70 -12.86 53.34 -22.47
N ALA A 71 -12.68 54.00 -23.61
CA ALA A 71 -11.74 55.10 -23.85
C ALA A 71 -12.16 56.55 -23.47
N LYS A 72 -12.72 56.79 -22.29
CA LYS A 72 -12.75 58.16 -21.73
C LYS A 72 -12.28 58.14 -20.28
N ILE A 73 -10.99 58.41 -20.08
CA ILE A 73 -10.31 58.31 -18.79
C ILE A 73 -10.39 59.64 -18.04
N ALA A 74 -10.85 59.59 -16.79
CA ALA A 74 -10.13 60.14 -15.65
C ALA A 74 -10.44 59.23 -14.46
N VAL A 75 -9.47 58.40 -14.05
CA VAL A 75 -9.41 57.87 -12.69
C VAL A 75 -8.01 58.21 -12.22
N GLU A 76 -7.88 59.40 -11.65
CA GLU A 76 -6.68 59.79 -10.93
C GLU A 76 -6.66 59.05 -9.59
N THR A 77 -5.59 58.28 -9.40
CA THR A 77 -5.07 57.78 -8.12
C THR A 77 -6.10 57.38 -7.08
N LEU A 78 -6.53 56.12 -7.11
CA LEU A 78 -6.94 55.43 -5.89
C LEU A 78 -5.83 54.43 -5.51
N PRO A 79 -5.06 54.71 -4.46
CA PRO A 79 -4.19 53.72 -3.86
C PRO A 79 -5.00 52.84 -2.90
N VAL A 80 -4.80 51.53 -3.04
CA VAL A 80 -5.06 50.45 -2.08
C VAL A 80 -6.54 50.23 -1.72
N LEU A 81 -6.98 48.98 -1.88
CA LEU A 81 -8.09 48.40 -1.13
C LEU A 81 -7.54 47.98 0.25
N PRO A 82 -7.80 48.76 1.31
CA PRO A 82 -8.12 48.17 2.60
C PRO A 82 -9.54 48.59 3.00
N SER A 83 -10.18 47.75 3.81
CA SER A 83 -11.59 47.75 4.21
C SER A 83 -12.05 48.96 5.04
N GLY A 84 -11.39 50.12 4.93
CA GLY A 84 -11.73 51.36 5.63
C GLY A 84 -12.33 52.41 4.68
N SER A 85 -13.65 52.62 4.81
CA SER A 85 -14.48 53.77 4.33
C SER A 85 -14.37 54.32 2.89
N ASN A 86 -13.31 54.10 2.12
CA ASN A 86 -13.04 54.80 0.85
C ASN A 86 -12.84 53.87 -0.37
N ASP A 87 -13.45 52.69 -0.36
CA ASP A 87 -13.46 51.80 -1.53
C ASP A 87 -14.51 52.25 -2.56
N GLY A 88 -14.02 52.87 -3.64
CA GLY A 88 -14.85 53.42 -4.73
C GLY A 88 -15.61 52.38 -5.56
N TRP A 89 -15.45 51.07 -5.29
CA TRP A 89 -16.18 50.00 -5.97
C TRP A 89 -17.05 49.16 -5.02
N LYS A 90 -17.41 49.65 -3.82
CA LYS A 90 -18.28 48.94 -2.87
C LYS A 90 -19.65 48.52 -3.45
N ASP A 91 -20.19 49.34 -4.36
CA ASP A 91 -21.51 49.10 -4.98
C ASP A 91 -21.49 48.08 -6.12
N CYS A 92 -20.35 47.45 -6.42
CA CYS A 92 -20.21 46.45 -7.48
C CYS A 92 -20.31 45.04 -6.91
N SER A 93 -20.90 44.11 -7.66
CA SER A 93 -21.00 42.70 -7.26
C SER A 93 -19.62 42.03 -7.27
N PHE A 94 -18.87 42.29 -8.34
CA PHE A 94 -17.47 41.91 -8.50
C PHE A 94 -16.80 42.82 -9.52
N VAL A 95 -15.46 42.88 -9.47
CA VAL A 95 -14.62 43.69 -10.35
C VAL A 95 -13.69 42.76 -11.13
N VAL A 96 -13.71 42.86 -12.46
CA VAL A 96 -12.76 42.15 -13.35
C VAL A 96 -11.56 43.07 -13.60
N ILE A 97 -10.39 42.65 -13.12
CA ILE A 97 -9.12 43.35 -13.24
C ILE A 97 -8.30 42.66 -14.34
N ARG A 98 -7.92 43.41 -15.38
CA ARG A 98 -6.98 42.98 -16.42
C ARG A 98 -5.62 43.64 -16.19
N THR A 99 -4.63 42.87 -15.76
CA THR A 99 -3.26 43.33 -15.54
C THR A 99 -2.46 43.29 -16.84
N LEU A 100 -1.93 44.44 -17.24
CA LEU A 100 -1.09 44.63 -18.43
C LEU A 100 0.37 44.76 -18.01
N LYS A 101 1.16 43.72 -18.27
CA LYS A 101 2.62 43.70 -18.08
C LYS A 101 3.30 43.93 -19.43
N GLU A 102 4.43 44.64 -19.44
CA GLU A 102 5.19 44.82 -20.69
C GLU A 102 5.73 43.46 -21.17
N ASN A 103 5.50 43.14 -22.45
CA ASN A 103 5.93 41.89 -23.12
C ASN A 103 5.32 40.58 -22.58
N HIS A 104 4.22 40.64 -21.82
CA HIS A 104 3.48 39.48 -21.36
C HIS A 104 2.01 39.58 -21.74
N ASP A 105 1.35 38.43 -21.87
CA ASP A 105 -0.09 38.36 -22.07
C ASP A 105 -0.85 38.97 -20.87
N PRO A 106 -2.04 39.57 -21.12
CA PRO A 106 -2.84 40.16 -20.05
C PRO A 106 -3.30 39.09 -19.05
N GLU A 107 -3.03 39.32 -17.77
CA GLU A 107 -3.51 38.49 -16.67
C GLU A 107 -4.87 39.00 -16.20
N PHE A 108 -5.80 38.11 -15.85
CA PHE A 108 -7.14 38.47 -15.39
C PHE A 108 -7.34 38.00 -13.95
N LYS A 109 -7.95 38.85 -13.12
CA LYS A 109 -8.36 38.54 -11.74
C LYS A 109 -9.77 39.04 -11.48
N LEU A 110 -10.56 38.30 -10.70
CA LEU A 110 -11.86 38.73 -10.21
C LEU A 110 -11.78 39.06 -8.73
N VAL A 111 -12.19 40.27 -8.36
CA VAL A 111 -12.39 40.68 -6.97
C VAL A 111 -13.87 40.51 -6.63
N ILE A 112 -14.20 39.52 -5.81
CA ILE A 112 -15.59 39.33 -5.33
C ILE A 112 -15.87 40.28 -4.19
N LYS A 113 -17.02 40.97 -4.24
CA LYS A 113 -17.49 41.84 -3.16
C LYS A 113 -18.87 41.46 -2.63
N ASN A 114 -19.68 40.83 -3.48
CA ASN A 114 -21.01 40.37 -3.12
C ASN A 114 -20.94 39.10 -2.25
N GLU A 115 -21.47 39.18 -1.04
CA GLU A 115 -21.51 38.10 -0.05
C GLU A 115 -22.27 36.86 -0.52
N TYR A 116 -23.29 37.01 -1.38
CA TYR A 116 -24.03 35.89 -1.97
C TYR A 116 -23.19 35.14 -3.00
N ILE A 117 -22.34 35.84 -3.76
CA ILE A 117 -21.38 35.21 -4.67
C ILE A 117 -20.31 34.47 -3.86
N LEU A 118 -19.82 35.08 -2.77
CA LEU A 118 -18.89 34.44 -1.85
C LEU A 118 -19.47 33.16 -1.26
N LYS A 119 -20.73 33.18 -0.81
CA LYS A 119 -21.45 32.00 -0.31
C LYS A 119 -21.57 30.91 -1.40
N ALA A 120 -21.99 31.27 -2.61
CA ALA A 120 -22.06 30.31 -3.71
C ALA A 120 -20.69 29.71 -4.06
N CYS A 121 -19.60 30.51 -3.99
CA CYS A 121 -18.25 29.99 -4.19
C CYS A 121 -17.83 29.02 -3.08
N LYS A 122 -18.13 29.31 -1.81
CA LYS A 122 -17.92 28.39 -0.68
C LYS A 122 -18.69 27.08 -0.86
N ASP A 123 -19.93 27.13 -1.35
CA ASP A 123 -20.76 25.94 -1.55
C ASP A 123 -20.28 25.07 -2.73
N VAL A 124 -19.98 25.71 -3.86
CA VAL A 124 -19.63 25.03 -5.13
C VAL A 124 -18.16 24.61 -5.17
N VAL A 125 -17.24 25.53 -4.90
CA VAL A 125 -15.78 25.32 -4.99
C VAL A 125 -15.26 24.65 -3.71
N ARG A 126 -15.82 24.98 -2.55
CA ARG A 126 -15.43 24.51 -1.20
C ARG A 126 -13.99 24.86 -0.82
N SER A 127 -13.01 24.19 -1.40
CA SER A 127 -11.59 24.39 -1.09
C SER A 127 -10.78 24.42 -2.39
N TRP A 128 -9.87 25.39 -2.50
CA TRP A 128 -8.96 25.52 -3.63
C TRP A 128 -7.54 25.84 -3.12
N PRO A 129 -6.48 25.24 -3.70
CA PRO A 129 -5.12 25.48 -3.25
C PRO A 129 -4.73 26.97 -3.31
N GLY A 130 -4.21 27.50 -2.19
CA GLY A 130 -3.72 28.88 -2.11
C GLY A 130 -4.81 29.95 -1.98
N ILE A 131 -6.08 29.56 -1.76
CA ILE A 131 -7.20 30.50 -1.59
C ILE A 131 -7.77 30.39 -0.19
N SER A 132 -7.78 31.51 0.53
CA SER A 132 -8.52 31.68 1.78
C SER A 132 -9.79 32.46 1.50
N TRP A 133 -10.96 31.86 1.80
CA TRP A 133 -12.26 32.52 1.64
C TRP A 133 -12.51 33.64 2.66
N ASN A 134 -11.62 33.82 3.62
CA ASN A 134 -11.67 34.87 4.62
C ASN A 134 -10.80 36.09 4.24
N ASN A 135 -10.09 36.02 3.11
CA ASN A 135 -9.34 37.17 2.61
C ASN A 135 -10.28 38.29 2.15
N ASP A 136 -9.97 39.52 2.55
CA ASP A 136 -10.62 40.74 2.08
C ASP A 136 -9.54 41.71 1.57
N PRO A 137 -9.49 42.04 0.26
CA PRO A 137 -10.39 41.58 -0.81
C PRO A 137 -10.09 40.15 -1.29
N LEU A 138 -11.14 39.40 -1.65
CA LEU A 138 -10.99 38.05 -2.24
C LEU A 138 -10.71 38.15 -3.74
N GLU A 139 -9.45 37.92 -4.11
CA GLU A 139 -8.99 37.81 -5.51
C GLU A 139 -9.01 36.36 -5.99
N LEU A 140 -9.73 36.09 -7.08
CA LEU A 140 -9.83 34.76 -7.70
C LEU A 140 -9.42 34.80 -9.17
N ASP A 141 -8.84 33.70 -9.63
CA ASP A 141 -8.55 33.49 -11.05
C ASP A 141 -9.84 33.13 -11.82
N PRO A 142 -10.13 33.78 -12.96
CA PRO A 142 -11.25 33.40 -13.83
C PRO A 142 -11.27 31.91 -14.22
N GLU A 143 -10.11 31.25 -14.30
CA GLU A 143 -10.01 29.82 -14.62
C GLU A 143 -10.84 28.95 -13.66
N ILE A 144 -10.98 29.35 -12.39
CA ILE A 144 -11.78 28.63 -11.39
C ILE A 144 -13.25 28.58 -11.84
N PHE A 145 -13.79 29.71 -12.30
CA PHE A 145 -15.19 29.79 -12.74
C PHE A 145 -15.43 29.05 -14.05
N ILE A 146 -14.41 28.95 -14.92
CA ILE A 146 -14.49 28.12 -16.14
C ILE A 146 -14.49 26.64 -15.75
N THR A 147 -13.65 26.24 -14.80
CA THR A 147 -13.53 24.86 -14.32
C THR A 147 -14.83 24.37 -13.67
N PHE A 148 -15.41 25.20 -12.80
CA PHE A 148 -16.67 24.89 -12.09
C PHE A 148 -17.92 25.42 -12.80
N HIS A 149 -17.82 25.83 -14.08
CA HIS A 149 -18.90 26.51 -14.78
C HIS A 149 -20.21 25.70 -14.75
N GLN A 150 -20.12 24.40 -15.07
CA GLN A 150 -21.26 23.50 -15.04
C GLN A 150 -21.82 23.35 -13.62
N SER A 151 -20.95 23.26 -12.60
CA SER A 151 -21.38 23.14 -11.20
C SER A 151 -22.13 24.38 -10.70
N PHE A 152 -21.76 25.57 -11.16
CA PHE A 152 -22.52 26.80 -10.87
C PHE A 152 -23.88 26.84 -11.57
N ILE A 153 -23.97 26.31 -12.79
CA ILE A 153 -25.25 26.15 -13.50
C ILE A 153 -26.16 25.17 -12.75
N ASP A 154 -25.64 24.00 -12.37
CA ASP A 154 -26.40 22.97 -11.66
C ASP A 154 -26.86 23.48 -10.29
N TYR A 155 -26.02 24.24 -9.60
CA TYR A 155 -26.37 24.90 -8.34
C TYR A 155 -27.50 25.93 -8.50
N ALA A 156 -27.45 26.77 -9.54
CA ALA A 156 -28.52 27.71 -9.86
C ALA A 156 -29.83 26.98 -10.23
N ALA A 157 -29.76 25.91 -11.01
CA ALA A 157 -30.91 25.08 -11.38
C ALA A 157 -31.55 24.40 -10.15
N GLY A 158 -30.73 23.90 -9.22
CA GLY A 158 -31.20 23.32 -7.95
C GLY A 158 -31.92 24.32 -7.06
N LEU A 159 -31.49 25.58 -7.04
CA LEU A 159 -32.20 26.66 -6.34
C LEU A 159 -33.53 27.01 -7.02
N GLN A 160 -33.57 27.05 -8.35
CA GLN A 160 -34.80 27.31 -9.13
C GLN A 160 -35.85 26.21 -8.97
N ALA A 161 -35.43 24.95 -8.78
CA ALA A 161 -36.34 23.81 -8.63
C ALA A 161 -37.12 23.81 -7.30
N LYS A 162 -36.75 24.65 -6.31
CA LYS A 162 -37.42 24.73 -5.01
C LYS A 162 -38.80 25.41 -5.14
N LYS A 163 -39.87 24.74 -4.67
CA LYS A 163 -41.26 25.24 -4.74
C LYS A 163 -41.52 26.56 -3.98
N LYS A 164 -40.71 26.88 -2.97
CA LYS A 164 -40.73 28.16 -2.25
C LYS A 164 -39.29 28.62 -2.05
N LEU A 165 -38.89 29.71 -2.71
CA LEU A 165 -37.59 30.35 -2.49
C LEU A 165 -37.70 31.43 -1.41
N SER A 166 -36.81 31.36 -0.42
CA SER A 166 -36.55 32.47 0.50
C SER A 166 -36.00 33.70 -0.23
N GLU A 167 -36.13 34.90 0.35
CA GLU A 167 -35.56 36.11 -0.26
C GLU A 167 -34.04 36.00 -0.43
N LEU A 168 -33.34 35.39 0.53
CA LEU A 168 -31.91 35.08 0.44
C LEU A 168 -31.58 34.21 -0.78
N GLU A 169 -32.35 33.16 -1.04
CA GLU A 169 -32.11 32.28 -2.19
C GLU A 169 -32.44 32.96 -3.53
N LYS A 170 -33.40 33.89 -3.57
CA LYS A 170 -33.68 34.71 -4.77
C LYS A 170 -32.50 35.65 -5.07
N HIS A 171 -31.95 36.29 -4.04
CA HIS A 171 -30.78 37.17 -4.16
C HIS A 171 -29.53 36.40 -4.58
N LEU A 172 -29.35 35.20 -4.04
CA LEU A 172 -28.26 34.32 -4.37
C LEU A 172 -28.37 33.77 -5.80
N LEU A 173 -29.56 33.36 -6.23
CA LEU A 173 -29.82 32.96 -7.61
C LEU A 173 -29.54 34.09 -8.61
N SER A 174 -30.02 35.30 -8.32
CA SER A 174 -29.76 36.49 -9.17
C SER A 174 -28.26 36.78 -9.29
N SER A 175 -27.53 36.70 -8.17
CA SER A 175 -26.09 36.94 -8.12
C SER A 175 -25.28 35.87 -8.85
N VAL A 176 -25.65 34.59 -8.72
CA VAL A 176 -25.00 33.48 -9.47
C VAL A 176 -25.29 33.58 -10.96
N ASN A 177 -26.53 33.89 -11.36
CA ASN A 177 -26.87 34.09 -12.77
C ASN A 177 -26.08 35.26 -13.40
N LEU A 178 -25.89 36.35 -12.66
CA LEU A 178 -25.03 37.46 -13.10
C LEU A 178 -23.59 37.01 -13.32
N LEU A 179 -23.02 36.25 -12.38
CA LEU A 179 -21.67 35.72 -12.48
C LEU A 179 -21.53 34.80 -13.70
N THR A 180 -22.40 33.79 -13.81
CA THR A 180 -22.35 32.78 -14.88
C THR A 180 -22.56 33.42 -16.25
N SER A 181 -23.49 34.36 -16.40
CA SER A 181 -23.71 35.07 -17.67
C SER A 181 -22.53 35.97 -18.05
N THR A 182 -21.90 36.63 -17.08
CA THR A 182 -20.72 37.47 -17.30
C THR A 182 -19.52 36.62 -17.75
N ILE A 183 -19.22 35.53 -17.04
CA ILE A 183 -18.13 34.61 -17.40
C ILE A 183 -18.37 33.99 -18.78
N SER A 184 -19.60 33.56 -19.07
CA SER A 184 -19.98 33.00 -20.38
C SER A 184 -19.80 34.00 -21.52
N ASN A 185 -20.06 35.28 -21.28
CA ASN A 185 -19.87 36.34 -22.27
C ASN A 185 -18.40 36.70 -22.46
N ASP A 186 -17.66 36.88 -21.37
CA ASP A 186 -16.27 37.35 -21.40
C ASP A 186 -15.31 36.26 -21.91
N PHE A 187 -15.60 34.98 -21.62
CA PHE A 187 -14.78 33.83 -22.04
C PHE A 187 -15.45 32.96 -23.12
N ARG A 188 -16.43 33.49 -23.86
CA ARG A 188 -17.19 32.75 -24.89
C ARG A 188 -16.30 32.00 -25.88
N MET A 189 -15.25 32.66 -26.37
CA MET A 189 -14.31 32.06 -27.34
C MET A 189 -13.51 30.91 -26.72
N THR A 190 -13.03 31.09 -25.49
CA THR A 190 -12.30 30.05 -24.75
C THR A 190 -13.19 28.85 -24.47
N MET A 191 -14.43 29.08 -24.03
CA MET A 191 -15.41 28.01 -23.78
C MET A 191 -15.80 27.28 -25.06
N ALA A 192 -16.02 28.00 -26.16
CA ALA A 192 -16.29 27.38 -27.47
C ALA A 192 -15.12 26.49 -27.91
N LYS A 193 -13.87 26.94 -27.72
CA LYS A 193 -12.66 26.15 -27.99
C LYS A 193 -12.57 24.92 -27.09
N ILE A 194 -12.82 25.04 -25.78
CA ILE A 194 -12.84 23.91 -24.85
C ILE A 194 -13.91 22.89 -25.27
N ASN A 195 -15.13 23.32 -25.56
CA ASN A 195 -16.23 22.45 -25.97
C ASN A 195 -15.93 21.73 -27.28
N HIS A 196 -15.35 22.45 -28.26
CA HIS A 196 -14.95 21.85 -29.52
C HIS A 196 -13.89 20.76 -29.32
N LEU A 197 -12.80 21.07 -28.59
CA LEU A 197 -11.72 20.11 -28.33
C LEU A 197 -12.22 18.90 -27.52
N THR A 198 -12.98 19.13 -26.44
CA THR A 198 -13.48 18.04 -25.58
C THR A 198 -14.51 17.16 -26.29
N SER A 199 -15.29 17.69 -27.25
CA SER A 199 -16.20 16.88 -28.07
C SER A 199 -15.48 15.86 -28.97
N HIS A 200 -14.23 16.14 -29.32
CA HIS A 200 -13.35 15.22 -30.07
C HIS A 200 -12.45 14.38 -29.15
N GLY A 201 -12.58 14.52 -27.82
CA GLY A 201 -11.71 13.83 -26.86
C GLY A 201 -10.28 14.39 -26.82
N GLU A 202 -10.10 15.65 -27.22
CA GLU A 202 -8.80 16.32 -27.33
C GLU A 202 -8.71 17.53 -26.40
N ILE A 203 -7.49 17.98 -26.10
CA ILE A 203 -7.23 19.19 -25.32
C ILE A 203 -5.83 19.75 -25.61
N THR A 204 -5.60 21.02 -25.25
CA THR A 204 -4.27 21.65 -25.25
C THR A 204 -3.79 21.85 -23.82
N PHE A 205 -2.47 21.83 -23.59
CA PHE A 205 -1.89 21.96 -22.25
C PHE A 205 -2.42 23.18 -21.47
N ASP A 206 -2.53 24.33 -22.12
CA ASP A 206 -3.00 25.57 -21.49
C ASP A 206 -4.46 25.52 -21.01
N LEU A 207 -5.26 24.58 -21.53
CA LEU A 207 -6.68 24.43 -21.23
C LEU A 207 -6.97 23.24 -20.30
N LEU A 208 -5.93 22.55 -19.79
CA LEU A 208 -6.10 21.37 -18.93
C LEU A 208 -6.94 21.67 -17.68
N TYR A 209 -6.84 22.89 -17.13
CA TYR A 209 -7.63 23.31 -15.98
C TYR A 209 -9.14 23.10 -16.19
N ALA A 210 -9.64 23.22 -17.42
CA ALA A 210 -11.07 23.12 -17.73
C ALA A 210 -11.63 21.69 -17.58
N ILE A 211 -10.78 20.66 -17.60
CA ILE A 211 -11.18 19.26 -17.39
C ILE A 211 -10.78 18.73 -16.02
N LEU A 212 -9.90 19.42 -15.30
CA LEU A 212 -9.37 19.02 -13.99
C LEU A 212 -10.23 19.60 -12.86
N VAL A 213 -11.46 19.08 -12.72
CA VAL A 213 -12.41 19.50 -11.68
C VAL A 213 -12.17 18.72 -10.39
N PRO A 214 -11.85 19.38 -9.25
CA PRO A 214 -11.71 18.70 -7.96
C PRO A 214 -12.97 17.90 -7.56
N ARG A 215 -12.75 16.79 -6.84
CA ARG A 215 -13.73 15.75 -6.43
C ARG A 215 -14.28 14.90 -7.58
N GLN A 216 -13.71 15.03 -8.78
CA GLN A 216 -14.05 14.14 -9.88
C GLN A 216 -13.17 12.88 -9.86
N LEU A 217 -13.74 11.76 -10.31
CA LEU A 217 -12.99 10.53 -10.54
C LEU A 217 -12.07 10.68 -11.76
N MET A 218 -10.80 10.38 -11.54
CA MET A 218 -9.72 10.38 -12.51
C MET A 218 -9.28 8.94 -12.79
N VAL A 219 -9.00 8.63 -14.05
CA VAL A 219 -8.36 7.38 -14.48
C VAL A 219 -6.87 7.63 -14.63
N ALA A 220 -6.05 6.78 -14.03
CA ALA A 220 -4.62 6.70 -14.30
C ALA A 220 -4.20 5.24 -14.45
N LYS A 221 -3.16 4.97 -15.23
CA LYS A 221 -2.64 3.61 -15.41
C LYS A 221 -1.60 3.30 -14.35
N CYS A 222 -1.68 2.13 -13.73
CA CYS A 222 -0.62 1.65 -12.85
C CYS A 222 0.64 1.35 -13.68
N ILE A 223 1.80 1.87 -13.25
CA ILE A 223 3.10 1.68 -13.92
C ILE A 223 3.52 0.20 -13.97
N LEU A 224 3.16 -0.55 -12.92
CA LEU A 224 3.50 -1.96 -12.79
C LEU A 224 2.56 -2.85 -13.61
N THR A 225 1.26 -2.78 -13.34
CA THR A 225 0.29 -3.72 -13.90
C THR A 225 -0.20 -3.30 -15.29
N GLY A 226 -0.04 -2.02 -15.66
CA GLY A 226 -0.64 -1.43 -16.85
C GLY A 226 -2.16 -1.26 -16.76
N LEU A 227 -2.78 -1.71 -15.66
CA LEU A 227 -4.22 -1.68 -15.47
C LEU A 227 -4.69 -0.27 -15.10
N PRO A 228 -5.88 0.14 -15.56
CA PRO A 228 -6.50 1.39 -15.14
C PRO A 228 -6.90 1.33 -13.65
N ARG A 229 -6.60 2.41 -12.92
CA ARG A 229 -6.97 2.66 -11.52
C ARG A 229 -7.72 3.99 -11.45
N LEU A 230 -8.71 4.06 -10.54
CA LEU A 230 -9.43 5.29 -10.27
C LEU A 230 -8.85 6.01 -9.05
N PHE A 231 -8.90 7.33 -9.12
CA PHE A 231 -8.51 8.25 -8.07
C PHE A 231 -9.54 9.35 -7.96
N GLU A 232 -9.67 9.97 -6.79
CA GLU A 232 -10.41 11.21 -6.61
C GLU A 232 -9.45 12.39 -6.73
N LEU A 233 -9.75 13.38 -7.59
CA LEU A 233 -8.90 14.57 -7.70
C LEU A 233 -9.11 15.49 -6.49
N ALA A 234 -8.17 15.57 -5.56
CA ALA A 234 -8.28 16.49 -4.43
C ALA A 234 -7.97 17.92 -4.84
N SER A 235 -6.88 18.12 -5.58
CA SER A 235 -6.46 19.44 -6.04
C SER A 235 -5.41 19.36 -7.15
N TRP A 236 -5.11 20.49 -7.79
CA TRP A 236 -3.98 20.60 -8.70
C TRP A 236 -3.31 21.97 -8.58
N THR A 237 -2.04 22.03 -8.93
CA THR A 237 -1.25 23.27 -9.00
C THR A 237 -0.39 23.31 -10.26
N ARG A 238 -0.10 24.50 -10.77
CA ARG A 238 0.89 24.69 -11.84
C ARG A 238 2.25 24.89 -11.20
N VAL A 239 3.21 24.04 -11.55
CA VAL A 239 4.59 24.08 -11.06
C VAL A 239 5.55 24.12 -12.24
N ALA A 240 6.76 24.62 -12.03
CA ALA A 240 7.83 24.56 -13.02
C ALA A 240 8.97 23.70 -12.50
N ALA A 241 9.29 22.61 -13.21
CA ALA A 241 10.48 21.81 -12.94
C ALA A 241 11.48 22.03 -14.08
N GLU A 242 12.73 22.34 -13.75
CA GLU A 242 13.78 22.63 -14.74
C GLU A 242 13.37 23.68 -15.80
N GLY A 243 12.57 24.67 -15.39
CA GLY A 243 12.06 25.73 -16.26
C GLY A 243 10.92 25.32 -17.21
N LYS A 244 10.42 24.08 -17.13
CA LYS A 244 9.27 23.61 -17.92
C LYS A 244 8.00 23.62 -17.08
N PRO A 245 6.89 24.21 -17.57
CA PRO A 245 5.62 24.20 -16.86
C PRO A 245 5.01 22.79 -16.84
N MET A 246 4.44 22.42 -15.70
CA MET A 246 3.77 21.12 -15.47
C MET A 246 2.55 21.33 -14.58
N TYR A 247 1.55 20.46 -14.70
CA TYR A 247 0.48 20.36 -13.72
C TYR A 247 0.82 19.27 -12.70
N GLN A 248 0.84 19.64 -11.42
CA GLN A 248 0.93 18.70 -10.32
C GLN A 248 -0.49 18.39 -9.84
N LEU A 249 -0.94 17.16 -10.04
CA LEU A 249 -2.23 16.65 -9.58
C LEU A 249 -2.05 15.94 -8.24
N ASN A 250 -2.84 16.34 -7.25
CA ASN A 250 -2.97 15.66 -5.98
C ASN A 250 -4.20 14.76 -6.04
N LEU A 251 -3.96 13.46 -6.09
CA LEU A 251 -4.97 12.42 -6.21
C LEU A 251 -5.14 11.70 -4.87
N GLU A 252 -6.37 11.44 -4.47
CA GLU A 252 -6.70 10.61 -3.32
C GLU A 252 -7.15 9.23 -3.78
N SER A 253 -6.78 8.22 -3.00
CA SER A 253 -7.19 6.84 -3.20
C SER A 253 -7.28 6.11 -1.87
N VAL A 254 -7.85 4.91 -1.87
CA VAL A 254 -7.87 4.05 -0.68
C VAL A 254 -6.66 3.14 -0.71
N ASP A 255 -5.99 2.98 0.43
CA ASP A 255 -4.91 2.02 0.64
C ASP A 255 -4.83 1.65 2.13
N LEU A 256 -3.90 0.76 2.44
CA LEU A 256 -3.56 0.36 3.79
C LEU A 256 -2.60 1.39 4.42
N VAL A 257 -3.09 2.00 5.50
CA VAL A 257 -2.47 3.09 6.26
C VAL A 257 -2.14 2.60 7.67
N ASP A 258 -1.05 3.12 8.21
CA ASP A 258 -0.61 2.74 9.54
C ASP A 258 -1.39 3.45 10.62
N SER A 259 -1.95 2.67 11.54
CA SER A 259 -2.55 3.23 12.75
C SER A 259 -1.48 3.39 13.82
N ALA A 260 -1.16 4.64 14.16
CA ALA A 260 -0.26 4.97 15.26
C ALA A 260 -0.73 4.38 16.60
N MET A 261 -2.04 4.12 16.74
CA MET A 261 -2.68 3.68 17.98
C MET A 261 -2.63 2.16 18.17
N THR A 262 -2.78 1.37 17.09
CA THR A 262 -2.79 -0.11 17.17
C THR A 262 -1.48 -0.75 16.72
N LYS A 263 -0.49 0.04 16.24
CA LYS A 263 0.73 -0.45 15.55
C LYS A 263 0.42 -1.43 14.40
N GLY A 264 -0.83 -1.45 13.95
CA GLY A 264 -1.33 -2.30 12.88
C GLY A 264 -1.64 -1.50 11.63
N VAL A 265 -2.15 -2.20 10.63
CA VAL A 265 -2.50 -1.63 9.34
C VAL A 265 -4.01 -1.54 9.24
N SER A 266 -4.53 -0.36 8.93
CA SER A 266 -5.96 -0.07 8.76
C SER A 266 -6.23 0.50 7.38
N VAL A 267 -7.44 0.34 6.85
CA VAL A 267 -7.79 0.99 5.58
C VAL A 267 -7.98 2.50 5.80
N GLY A 268 -7.39 3.31 4.92
CA GLY A 268 -7.51 4.76 4.97
C GLY A 268 -7.28 5.42 3.62
N ARG A 269 -7.51 6.73 3.55
CA ARG A 269 -7.23 7.52 2.36
C ARG A 269 -5.75 7.89 2.30
N VAL A 270 -5.17 7.75 1.11
CA VAL A 270 -3.79 8.11 0.82
C VAL A 270 -3.72 9.06 -0.37
N LYS A 271 -2.70 9.91 -0.35
CA LYS A 271 -2.42 10.92 -1.37
C LYS A 271 -1.32 10.42 -2.32
N THR A 272 -1.60 10.51 -3.62
CA THR A 272 -0.67 10.22 -4.71
C THR A 272 -0.52 11.47 -5.58
N THR A 273 0.72 11.81 -5.94
CA THR A 273 0.99 12.96 -6.80
C THR A 273 1.32 12.49 -8.22
N VAL A 274 0.65 13.06 -9.22
CA VAL A 274 0.89 12.80 -10.65
C VAL A 274 1.25 14.10 -11.35
N PHE A 275 2.26 14.07 -12.23
CA PHE A 275 2.72 15.25 -12.96
C PHE A 275 2.36 15.15 -14.44
N LEU A 276 1.52 16.06 -14.94
CA LEU A 276 1.27 16.21 -16.37
C LEU A 276 2.30 17.17 -16.96
N LYS A 277 3.15 16.66 -17.85
CA LYS A 277 4.22 17.41 -18.50
C LYS A 277 3.69 18.27 -19.65
N LEU A 278 4.36 19.40 -19.94
CA LEU A 278 4.05 20.22 -21.11
C LEU A 278 4.14 19.39 -22.39
N VAL A 279 3.05 19.37 -23.15
CA VAL A 279 3.01 18.85 -24.51
C VAL A 279 2.62 19.98 -25.46
N ARG A 280 3.34 20.09 -26.59
CA ARG A 280 3.05 21.11 -27.60
C ARG A 280 1.94 20.63 -28.53
N GLY A 281 0.97 21.49 -28.80
CA GLY A 281 -0.15 21.22 -29.71
C GLY A 281 -1.35 20.57 -29.01
N THR A 282 -2.21 19.97 -29.83
CA THR A 282 -3.41 19.26 -29.40
C THR A 282 -3.07 17.80 -29.07
N ILE A 283 -3.55 17.32 -27.93
CA ILE A 283 -3.35 15.95 -27.46
C ILE A 283 -4.68 15.28 -27.18
N ARG A 284 -4.71 13.94 -27.26
CA ARG A 284 -5.87 13.17 -26.83
C ARG A 284 -5.94 13.09 -25.31
N ILE A 285 -7.12 13.26 -24.75
CA ILE A 285 -7.34 13.25 -23.29
C ILE A 285 -7.01 11.86 -22.70
N ASP A 286 -7.33 10.78 -23.42
CA ASP A 286 -7.06 9.40 -23.00
C ASP A 286 -5.57 9.00 -22.99
N SER A 287 -4.71 9.84 -23.60
CA SER A 287 -3.26 9.66 -23.63
C SER A 287 -2.53 10.32 -22.46
N LEU A 288 -3.23 11.12 -21.65
CA LEU A 288 -2.68 11.74 -20.44
C LEU A 288 -2.39 10.68 -19.36
N ASP A 289 -1.39 10.94 -18.53
CA ASP A 289 -1.04 10.06 -17.40
C ASP A 289 -2.19 9.93 -16.39
N ALA A 290 -3.00 10.99 -16.24
CA ALA A 290 -4.26 10.98 -15.52
C ALA A 290 -5.29 11.89 -16.20
N TYR A 291 -6.53 11.42 -16.35
CA TYR A 291 -7.62 12.16 -16.98
C TYR A 291 -9.00 11.83 -16.39
N PRO A 292 -10.02 12.67 -16.58
CA PRO A 292 -11.35 12.43 -15.99
C PRO A 292 -12.04 11.20 -16.56
N LEU A 293 -12.71 10.43 -15.70
CA LEU A 293 -13.40 9.17 -16.04
C LEU A 293 -14.41 9.30 -17.19
N LYS A 294 -15.03 10.47 -17.37
CA LYS A 294 -16.01 10.73 -18.43
C LYS A 294 -15.46 10.57 -19.86
N PHE A 295 -14.13 10.60 -20.03
CA PHE A 295 -13.47 10.43 -21.32
C PHE A 295 -13.00 9.00 -21.58
N TYR A 296 -13.30 8.06 -20.68
CA TYR A 296 -12.98 6.65 -20.86
C TYR A 296 -14.06 5.96 -21.72
N THR A 297 -13.66 5.11 -22.67
CA THR A 297 -14.57 4.50 -23.66
C THR A 297 -15.63 3.58 -23.04
N ASP A 298 -15.26 2.78 -22.02
CA ASP A 298 -16.14 1.81 -21.36
C ASP A 298 -16.16 2.02 -19.84
N VAL A 299 -16.93 3.03 -19.39
CA VAL A 299 -16.98 3.43 -17.98
C VAL A 299 -17.61 2.35 -17.10
N GLU A 300 -18.66 1.67 -17.58
CA GLU A 300 -19.38 0.67 -16.80
C GLU A 300 -18.57 -0.62 -16.65
N GLY A 301 -17.98 -1.12 -17.73
CA GLY A 301 -17.09 -2.29 -17.68
C GLY A 301 -15.85 -2.03 -16.84
N LEU A 302 -15.28 -0.82 -16.91
CA LEU A 302 -14.18 -0.41 -16.05
C LEU A 302 -14.58 -0.45 -14.57
N LYS A 303 -15.69 0.19 -14.18
CA LYS A 303 -16.15 0.19 -12.79
C LYS A 303 -16.42 -1.22 -12.28
N ALA A 304 -17.07 -2.07 -13.07
CA ALA A 304 -17.34 -3.46 -12.69
C ALA A 304 -16.04 -4.27 -12.47
N GLY A 305 -15.05 -4.10 -13.36
CA GLY A 305 -13.74 -4.74 -13.22
C GLY A 305 -12.99 -4.27 -11.96
N ILE A 306 -13.01 -2.96 -11.68
CA ILE A 306 -12.39 -2.39 -10.48
C ILE A 306 -13.09 -2.85 -9.22
N LEU A 307 -14.43 -2.92 -9.19
CA LEU A 307 -15.17 -3.44 -8.03
C LEU A 307 -14.81 -4.89 -7.73
N LYS A 308 -14.72 -5.75 -8.77
CA LYS A 308 -14.28 -7.14 -8.62
C LYS A 308 -12.86 -7.21 -8.04
N ARG A 309 -11.95 -6.39 -8.55
CA ARG A 309 -10.57 -6.32 -8.06
C ARG A 309 -10.48 -5.76 -6.64
N GLY A 310 -11.27 -4.75 -6.31
CA GLY A 310 -11.34 -4.15 -4.98
C GLY A 310 -11.80 -5.15 -3.93
N LYS A 311 -12.84 -5.94 -4.22
CA LYS A 311 -13.27 -7.05 -3.35
C LYS A 311 -12.17 -8.08 -3.13
N LYS A 312 -11.43 -8.43 -4.19
CA LYS A 312 -10.26 -9.32 -4.08
C LYS A 312 -9.14 -8.69 -3.24
N TRP A 313 -8.87 -7.39 -3.42
CA TRP A 313 -7.89 -6.68 -2.61
C TRP A 313 -8.26 -6.67 -1.12
N VAL A 314 -9.53 -6.42 -0.78
CA VAL A 314 -10.02 -6.50 0.61
C VAL A 314 -9.82 -7.90 1.19
N SER A 315 -10.12 -8.96 0.42
CA SER A 315 -9.89 -10.34 0.87
C SER A 315 -8.41 -10.69 1.09
N LEU A 316 -7.48 -9.87 0.57
CA LEU A 316 -6.03 -10.04 0.71
C LEU A 316 -5.43 -9.13 1.80
N ILE A 317 -6.25 -8.40 2.56
CA ILE A 317 -5.80 -7.65 3.74
C ILE A 317 -5.45 -8.66 4.83
N GLY A 318 -4.29 -8.47 5.48
CA GLY A 318 -3.75 -9.41 6.46
C GLY A 318 -2.59 -10.23 5.89
N MET A 319 -2.37 -11.41 6.46
CA MET A 319 -1.34 -12.36 6.03
C MET A 319 -1.96 -13.52 5.26
N HIS A 320 -1.57 -13.70 4.00
CA HIS A 320 -2.13 -14.74 3.13
C HIS A 320 -1.04 -15.51 2.39
N HIS A 321 -1.10 -16.83 2.42
CA HIS A 321 -0.25 -17.70 1.60
C HIS A 321 -0.94 -18.03 0.29
N MET A 322 -0.37 -17.51 -0.81
CA MET A 322 -0.98 -17.53 -2.13
C MET A 322 0.03 -18.01 -3.19
N GLN A 323 -0.46 -18.23 -4.41
CA GLN A 323 0.33 -18.54 -5.59
C GLN A 323 0.30 -17.35 -6.56
N TYR A 324 1.42 -17.11 -7.23
CA TYR A 324 1.54 -16.03 -8.21
C TYR A 324 2.29 -16.47 -9.47
N ASP A 325 1.75 -16.09 -10.63
CA ASP A 325 2.40 -16.26 -11.93
C ASP A 325 2.29 -14.97 -12.74
N GLY A 326 3.38 -14.20 -12.78
CA GLY A 326 3.44 -12.97 -13.56
C GLY A 326 4.57 -12.02 -13.20
N VAL A 327 4.47 -10.80 -13.70
CA VAL A 327 5.45 -9.74 -13.44
C VAL A 327 5.11 -9.07 -12.11
N ALA A 328 6.04 -9.11 -11.17
CA ALA A 328 6.06 -8.30 -9.96
C ALA A 328 7.13 -7.22 -10.12
N ALA A 329 7.19 -6.24 -9.21
CA ALA A 329 8.29 -5.28 -9.23
C ALA A 329 8.73 -4.83 -7.85
N LEU A 330 9.96 -4.35 -7.80
CA LEU A 330 10.52 -3.62 -6.68
C LEU A 330 10.83 -2.20 -7.14
N LYS A 331 10.42 -1.21 -6.34
CA LYS A 331 10.92 0.14 -6.51
C LYS A 331 12.28 0.26 -5.81
N CYS A 332 13.32 0.51 -6.59
CA CYS A 332 14.67 0.77 -6.11
C CYS A 332 15.04 2.18 -6.58
N ASP A 333 15.16 3.12 -5.64
CA ASP A 333 15.28 4.55 -5.92
C ASP A 333 14.13 5.07 -6.81
N ASP A 334 14.47 5.76 -7.90
CA ASP A 334 13.53 6.27 -8.92
C ASP A 334 13.25 5.26 -10.05
N LYS A 335 13.75 4.02 -9.96
CA LYS A 335 13.60 3.00 -11.01
C LYS A 335 12.75 1.81 -10.54
N TRP A 336 11.99 1.28 -11.49
CA TRP A 336 11.18 0.08 -11.31
C TRP A 336 11.94 -1.13 -11.84
N LEU A 337 12.33 -2.03 -10.95
CA LEU A 337 12.91 -3.32 -11.31
C LEU A 337 11.79 -4.34 -11.45
N ARG A 338 11.52 -4.78 -12.68
CA ARG A 338 10.52 -5.80 -12.97
C ARG A 338 11.12 -7.19 -12.77
N HIS A 339 10.40 -8.05 -12.05
CA HIS A 339 10.79 -9.42 -11.75
C HIS A 339 9.70 -10.36 -12.24
N ASN A 340 10.04 -11.39 -13.02
CA ASN A 340 9.07 -12.43 -13.37
C ASN A 340 9.03 -13.44 -12.24
N VAL A 341 7.88 -13.60 -11.60
CA VAL A 341 7.71 -14.45 -10.43
C VAL A 341 6.73 -15.56 -10.78
N ARG A 342 7.17 -16.80 -10.59
CA ARG A 342 6.35 -18.01 -10.72
C ARG A 342 6.57 -18.88 -9.50
N SER A 343 5.98 -18.45 -8.39
CA SER A 343 6.26 -19.03 -7.08
C SER A 343 5.06 -18.89 -6.14
N ARG A 344 5.17 -19.56 -4.98
CA ARG A 344 4.32 -19.28 -3.83
C ARG A 344 4.79 -17.99 -3.17
N ILE A 345 3.84 -17.17 -2.80
CA ILE A 345 4.06 -15.86 -2.21
C ILE A 345 3.34 -15.74 -0.87
N ILE A 346 3.88 -14.92 0.02
CA ILE A 346 3.17 -14.46 1.22
C ILE A 346 2.77 -13.01 0.98
N VAL A 347 1.47 -12.73 0.94
CA VAL A 347 0.94 -11.37 0.94
C VAL A 347 0.92 -10.90 2.38
N ASP A 348 1.73 -9.90 2.72
CA ASP A 348 1.84 -9.36 4.07
C ASP A 348 2.36 -7.92 4.03
N ARG A 349 1.43 -6.98 4.19
CA ARG A 349 1.73 -5.55 4.21
C ARG A 349 2.49 -5.14 5.48
N SER A 350 2.18 -5.77 6.60
CA SER A 350 2.68 -5.37 7.92
C SER A 350 4.16 -5.70 8.06
N THR A 351 4.55 -6.93 7.71
CA THR A 351 5.96 -7.35 7.74
C THR A 351 6.76 -6.69 6.62
N PHE A 352 6.19 -6.47 5.43
CA PHE A 352 6.87 -5.73 4.37
C PHE A 352 7.38 -4.37 4.87
N ARG A 353 6.53 -3.62 5.59
CA ARG A 353 6.90 -2.31 6.13
C ARG A 353 7.92 -2.41 7.26
N ARG A 354 7.77 -3.38 8.16
CA ARG A 354 8.71 -3.63 9.27
C ARG A 354 10.12 -3.90 8.75
N VAL A 355 10.23 -4.71 7.69
CA VAL A 355 11.51 -5.08 7.07
C VAL A 355 12.05 -3.96 6.17
N ASN A 356 11.18 -3.28 5.41
CA ASN A 356 11.57 -2.25 4.45
C ASN A 356 11.15 -0.84 4.92
N VAL A 357 11.75 -0.37 6.02
CA VAL A 357 11.39 0.90 6.69
C VAL A 357 11.45 2.12 5.75
N ASN A 358 12.41 2.13 4.82
CA ASN A 358 12.63 3.26 3.90
C ASN A 358 11.91 3.10 2.55
N TYR A 359 11.02 2.11 2.39
CA TYR A 359 10.31 1.94 1.14
C TYR A 359 9.28 3.07 0.93
N PRO A 360 9.24 3.72 -0.24
CA PRO A 360 8.35 4.86 -0.48
C PRO A 360 6.90 4.39 -0.60
N LEU A 361 6.07 4.74 0.39
CA LEU A 361 4.64 4.44 0.42
C LEU A 361 3.79 5.71 0.23
N PRO A 362 2.56 5.59 -0.31
CA PRO A 362 1.65 6.72 -0.41
C PRO A 362 1.41 7.38 0.95
N ALA A 363 1.44 8.71 0.98
CA ALA A 363 1.28 9.46 2.23
C ALA A 363 -0.19 9.37 2.71
N PRO A 364 -0.43 9.10 4.00
CA PRO A 364 -1.77 9.18 4.58
C PRO A 364 -2.38 10.57 4.39
N VAL A 365 -3.68 10.64 4.11
CA VAL A 365 -4.42 11.91 4.21
C VAL A 365 -4.72 12.17 5.68
N GLU A 366 -4.25 13.29 6.21
CA GLU A 366 -4.54 13.67 7.59
C GLU A 366 -6.07 13.84 7.79
N PRO A 367 -6.64 13.31 8.88
CA PRO A 367 -8.04 13.53 9.19
C PRO A 367 -8.28 15.04 9.34
N LYS A 368 -9.28 15.56 8.63
CA LYS A 368 -9.74 16.93 8.85
C LYS A 368 -10.29 16.98 10.27
N VAL A 369 -9.58 17.65 11.17
CA VAL A 369 -10.12 18.00 12.48
C VAL A 369 -11.35 18.86 12.20
N GLU A 370 -12.54 18.33 12.46
CA GLU A 370 -13.73 19.16 12.55
C GLU A 370 -13.47 20.10 13.72
N GLU A 371 -13.42 21.42 13.46
CA GLU A 371 -13.47 22.44 14.50
C GLU A 371 -14.83 22.32 15.20
N SER A 372 -14.97 21.34 16.09
CA SER A 372 -15.96 21.38 17.16
C SER A 372 -15.58 22.58 18.01
N GLY A 373 -16.38 23.63 17.90
CA GLY A 373 -16.21 24.87 18.65
C GLY A 373 -16.31 24.63 20.15
N GLU A 374 -15.18 24.32 20.79
CA GLU A 374 -14.92 24.60 22.19
C GLU A 374 -13.48 25.10 22.28
N SER A 375 -13.35 26.42 22.48
CA SER A 375 -12.10 27.08 22.79
C SER A 375 -11.62 26.62 24.17
N SER A 376 -10.81 25.56 24.23
CA SER A 376 -9.93 25.31 25.36
C SER A 376 -8.54 25.85 25.02
N ALA A 377 -8.18 26.95 25.67
CA ALA A 377 -6.83 27.50 25.65
C ALA A 377 -5.82 26.42 26.08
N GLY A 378 -4.91 26.06 25.17
CA GLY A 378 -3.87 25.06 25.37
C GLY A 378 -2.83 25.14 24.25
N GLU A 379 -1.89 26.05 24.44
CA GLU A 379 -0.56 26.23 23.81
C GLU A 379 -0.26 25.47 22.49
N ASP A 380 -0.19 26.27 21.42
CA ASP A 380 0.27 25.93 20.07
C ASP A 380 1.68 25.30 20.03
N SER A 381 1.78 24.12 19.43
CA SER A 381 3.04 23.43 19.11
C SER A 381 3.42 23.52 17.61
N PHE A 382 3.02 24.59 16.93
CA PHE A 382 3.44 24.88 15.55
C PHE A 382 3.79 26.36 15.35
N ASN A 383 4.98 26.76 15.79
CA ASN A 383 5.68 27.93 15.25
C ASN A 383 7.20 27.75 15.35
N ARG A 384 7.78 26.95 14.44
CA ARG A 384 9.23 26.97 14.18
C ARG A 384 9.54 28.09 13.17
N PHE A 385 9.47 29.34 13.61
CA PHE A 385 10.11 30.45 12.91
C PHE A 385 11.59 30.52 13.34
N ALA A 386 12.46 30.87 12.39
CA ALA A 386 13.87 31.08 12.66
C ALA A 386 14.05 32.20 13.70
N GLN A 387 14.74 31.90 14.80
CA GLN A 387 15.06 32.90 15.83
C GLN A 387 16.36 33.60 15.47
N TYR A 388 16.34 34.92 15.56
CA TYR A 388 17.48 35.80 15.35
C TYR A 388 17.88 36.44 16.68
N ASP A 389 19.18 36.65 16.90
CA ASP A 389 19.67 37.41 18.05
C ASP A 389 19.42 38.92 17.89
N GLU A 390 19.73 39.71 18.92
CA GLU A 390 19.56 41.17 18.94
C GLU A 390 20.39 41.91 17.86
N TYR A 391 21.31 41.21 17.18
CA TYR A 391 22.13 41.71 16.09
C TYR A 391 21.71 41.15 14.71
N GLY A 392 20.60 40.40 14.64
CA GLY A 392 20.03 39.90 13.39
C GLY A 392 20.72 38.64 12.83
N ASN A 393 21.48 37.90 13.65
CA ASN A 393 22.07 36.62 13.24
C ASN A 393 21.17 35.44 13.62
N LEU A 394 21.08 34.44 12.75
CA LEU A 394 20.34 33.20 12.99
C LEU A 394 20.94 32.43 14.18
N ILE A 395 20.14 32.17 15.21
CA ILE A 395 20.53 31.33 16.35
C ILE A 395 20.38 29.86 15.92
N PRO A 396 21.47 29.07 15.89
CA PRO A 396 21.37 27.65 15.54
C PRO A 396 20.58 26.89 16.61
N VAL A 397 19.54 26.16 16.18
CA VAL A 397 18.77 25.28 17.07
C VAL A 397 19.68 24.10 17.49
N PRO A 398 19.77 23.75 18.78
CA PRO A 398 20.56 22.58 19.20
C PRO A 398 19.93 21.30 18.62
N LEU A 399 20.75 20.47 17.98
CA LEU A 399 20.35 19.12 17.60
C LEU A 399 20.04 18.29 18.87
N PRO A 400 19.01 17.44 18.87
CA PRO A 400 18.74 16.55 19.99
C PRO A 400 19.94 15.64 20.23
N SER A 401 20.48 15.67 21.43
CA SER A 401 21.51 14.76 21.92
C SER A 401 20.92 13.37 22.17
N ASP A 402 21.48 12.38 21.50
CA ASP A 402 21.48 10.92 21.74
C ASP A 402 20.14 10.18 21.96
N PRO A 403 19.81 9.16 21.11
CA PRO A 403 18.65 8.28 21.28
C PRO A 403 18.94 7.07 22.19
N SER A 404 19.91 7.12 23.09
CA SER A 404 20.49 5.93 23.73
C SER A 404 19.84 5.46 25.04
N ASN A 405 18.70 6.01 25.47
CA ASN A 405 18.01 5.53 26.68
C ASN A 405 16.47 5.61 26.56
N GLY A 406 15.92 4.72 25.76
CA GLY A 406 14.53 4.30 25.87
C GLY A 406 14.50 2.78 25.85
N ASN A 407 14.13 2.15 26.95
CA ASN A 407 13.95 0.70 27.03
C ASN A 407 13.03 0.22 25.89
N PHE A 408 13.64 -0.33 24.84
CA PHE A 408 12.95 -1.12 23.84
C PHE A 408 12.56 -2.45 24.47
N ASN A 409 11.45 -2.45 25.21
CA ASN A 409 10.72 -3.70 25.41
C ASN A 409 10.16 -4.09 24.04
N ILE A 410 10.91 -4.94 23.33
CA ILE A 410 10.45 -5.69 22.15
C ILE A 410 9.34 -6.62 22.66
N VAL A 411 8.11 -6.11 22.68
CA VAL A 411 6.93 -6.95 22.78
C VAL A 411 6.70 -7.47 21.37
N GLN A 412 7.11 -8.72 21.12
CA GLN A 412 6.66 -9.50 19.98
C GLN A 412 5.13 -9.60 20.05
N THR A 413 4.43 -8.72 19.35
CA THR A 413 3.00 -8.90 19.08
C THR A 413 2.87 -9.96 18.01
N VAL A 414 2.57 -11.18 18.46
CA VAL A 414 1.96 -12.22 17.64
C VAL A 414 0.66 -11.61 17.13
N SER A 415 0.58 -11.36 15.81
CA SER A 415 -0.66 -10.91 15.19
C SER A 415 -1.64 -12.09 15.21
N ASP A 416 -2.74 -11.92 15.92
CA ASP A 416 -3.90 -12.80 15.77
C ASP A 416 -4.34 -12.82 14.30
N ASP A 417 -4.75 -14.01 13.84
CA ASP A 417 -5.14 -14.38 12.45
C ASP A 417 -6.38 -13.63 11.93
N ASP A 418 -6.85 -12.58 12.62
CA ASP A 418 -8.06 -11.87 12.27
C ASP A 418 -7.77 -10.86 11.16
N THR A 419 -8.15 -11.23 9.92
CA THR A 419 -8.44 -10.24 8.90
C THR A 419 -9.45 -9.28 9.50
N PRO A 420 -9.14 -7.98 9.67
CA PRO A 420 -10.14 -7.05 10.17
C PRO A 420 -11.35 -7.11 9.21
N ASP A 421 -12.55 -7.30 9.74
CA ASP A 421 -13.80 -7.24 8.97
C ASP A 421 -13.98 -5.79 8.47
N VAL A 422 -13.29 -5.47 7.37
CA VAL A 422 -13.35 -4.15 6.75
C VAL A 422 -14.40 -4.20 5.64
N GLU A 423 -15.62 -3.82 5.97
CA GLU A 423 -16.65 -3.55 4.98
C GLU A 423 -16.42 -2.17 4.36
N LEU A 424 -15.95 -2.14 3.11
CA LEU A 424 -15.85 -0.93 2.31
C LEU A 424 -17.10 -0.73 1.48
N ASN A 425 -17.56 0.51 1.39
CA ASN A 425 -18.63 0.88 0.46
C ASN A 425 -18.13 0.80 -1.01
N ASP A 426 -19.06 0.74 -1.96
CA ASP A 426 -18.72 0.63 -3.38
C ASP A 426 -17.85 1.80 -3.89
N ASN A 427 -18.00 3.00 -3.32
CA ASN A 427 -17.21 4.17 -3.73
C ASN A 427 -15.74 4.03 -3.31
N ASP A 428 -15.48 3.49 -2.13
CA ASP A 428 -14.13 3.24 -1.61
C ASP A 428 -13.50 2.04 -2.31
N LEU A 429 -14.28 1.01 -2.65
CA LEU A 429 -13.82 -0.11 -3.47
C LEU A 429 -13.33 0.34 -4.85
N LEU A 430 -13.95 1.36 -5.45
CA LEU A 430 -13.50 1.92 -6.72
C LEU A 430 -12.12 2.59 -6.63
N LEU A 431 -11.70 3.03 -5.45
CA LEU A 431 -10.44 3.75 -5.22
C LEU A 431 -9.28 2.84 -4.74
N THR A 432 -9.51 1.53 -4.70
CA THR A 432 -8.53 0.52 -4.26
C THR A 432 -7.32 0.41 -5.20
N PRO A 433 -6.15 -0.02 -4.71
CA PRO A 433 -4.96 -0.21 -5.53
C PRO A 433 -5.06 -1.45 -6.42
N THR A 434 -4.18 -1.51 -7.43
CA THR A 434 -4.06 -2.69 -8.31
C THR A 434 -3.00 -3.67 -7.85
N ILE A 435 -2.31 -3.34 -6.75
CA ILE A 435 -1.14 -4.06 -6.26
C ILE A 435 -1.30 -4.40 -4.77
N VAL A 436 -0.59 -5.44 -4.34
CA VAL A 436 -0.36 -5.78 -2.94
C VAL A 436 1.12 -6.05 -2.71
N PHE A 437 1.55 -5.94 -1.46
CA PHE A 437 2.93 -6.17 -1.07
C PHE A 437 3.07 -7.58 -0.51
N GLY A 438 4.13 -8.27 -0.92
CA GLY A 438 4.38 -9.62 -0.43
C GLY A 438 5.81 -10.08 -0.64
N PHE A 439 6.07 -11.32 -0.28
CA PHE A 439 7.37 -11.96 -0.39
C PHE A 439 7.31 -13.17 -1.31
N SER A 440 8.23 -13.28 -2.27
CA SER A 440 8.41 -14.51 -3.05
C SER A 440 9.24 -15.51 -2.26
N LEU A 441 8.67 -16.67 -1.93
CA LEU A 441 9.37 -17.70 -1.13
C LEU A 441 10.53 -18.34 -1.88
N VAL A 442 10.47 -18.39 -3.22
CA VAL A 442 11.53 -18.96 -4.06
C VAL A 442 12.64 -17.95 -4.32
N ASP A 443 12.27 -16.73 -4.72
CA ASP A 443 13.25 -15.70 -5.06
C ASP A 443 13.84 -15.02 -3.82
N LYS A 444 13.16 -15.14 -2.67
CA LYS A 444 13.50 -14.57 -1.36
C LYS A 444 13.58 -13.04 -1.35
N VAL A 445 12.68 -12.41 -2.10
CA VAL A 445 12.61 -10.95 -2.25
C VAL A 445 11.20 -10.44 -2.00
N TRP A 446 11.11 -9.30 -1.34
CA TRP A 446 9.89 -8.52 -1.16
C TRP A 446 9.54 -7.75 -2.43
N LEU A 447 8.31 -7.87 -2.92
CA LEU A 447 7.88 -7.30 -4.20
C LEU A 447 6.43 -6.78 -4.13
N GLU A 448 6.08 -5.96 -5.11
CA GLU A 448 4.71 -5.56 -5.43
C GLU A 448 4.11 -6.53 -6.46
N PHE A 449 2.96 -7.10 -6.11
CA PHE A 449 2.26 -8.12 -6.91
C PHE A 449 0.95 -7.59 -7.47
N ASN A 450 0.60 -8.00 -8.69
CA ASN A 450 -0.70 -7.68 -9.28
C ASN A 450 -1.83 -8.48 -8.62
N VAL A 451 -2.81 -7.79 -8.04
CA VAL A 451 -3.98 -8.41 -7.38
C VAL A 451 -4.71 -9.41 -8.28
N GLU A 452 -4.83 -9.13 -9.58
CA GLU A 452 -5.58 -10.00 -10.50
C GLU A 452 -4.91 -11.36 -10.70
N LYS A 453 -3.58 -11.43 -10.60
CA LYS A 453 -2.77 -12.64 -10.86
C LYS A 453 -2.49 -13.51 -9.62
N ILE A 454 -2.99 -13.10 -8.45
CA ILE A 454 -2.84 -13.87 -7.20
C ILE A 454 -3.92 -14.94 -7.14
N GLU A 455 -3.54 -16.19 -6.92
CA GLU A 455 -4.44 -17.33 -6.86
C GLU A 455 -4.24 -18.10 -5.54
N PRO A 456 -5.28 -18.78 -5.02
CA PRO A 456 -5.10 -19.68 -3.88
C PRO A 456 -4.09 -20.78 -4.18
N VAL A 457 -3.32 -21.19 -3.17
CA VAL A 457 -2.35 -22.29 -3.33
C VAL A 457 -3.09 -23.60 -3.60
N VAL A 458 -2.67 -24.30 -4.66
CA VAL A 458 -3.04 -25.68 -4.91
C VAL A 458 -2.10 -26.59 -4.13
N TRP A 459 -2.63 -27.19 -3.06
CA TRP A 459 -1.88 -28.08 -2.16
C TRP A 459 -1.88 -29.51 -2.66
N ASN A 460 -0.73 -30.19 -2.56
CA ASN A 460 -0.56 -31.57 -2.97
C ASN A 460 -0.50 -32.52 -1.76
N THR A 461 -1.67 -32.97 -1.28
CA THR A 461 -1.77 -33.90 -0.15
C THR A 461 -1.21 -35.29 -0.45
N GLU A 462 -1.12 -35.69 -1.72
CA GLU A 462 -0.54 -36.98 -2.12
C GLU A 462 0.98 -37.04 -1.92
N ALA A 463 1.66 -35.90 -1.80
CA ALA A 463 3.10 -35.84 -1.62
C ALA A 463 3.56 -36.59 -0.36
N PHE A 464 2.81 -36.44 0.74
CA PHE A 464 3.12 -37.10 2.02
C PHE A 464 2.82 -38.60 1.99
N ALA A 465 1.73 -39.00 1.33
CA ALA A 465 1.39 -40.41 1.13
C ALA A 465 2.49 -41.15 0.34
N ASN A 466 2.98 -40.52 -0.74
CA ASN A 466 4.01 -41.06 -1.62
C ASN A 466 5.44 -41.00 -1.05
N LEU A 467 5.63 -40.39 0.13
CA LEU A 467 6.93 -40.33 0.78
C LEU A 467 7.38 -41.74 1.18
N VAL A 468 8.59 -42.15 0.81
CA VAL A 468 9.10 -43.49 1.12
C VAL A 468 9.84 -43.45 2.46
N LEU A 469 9.07 -43.63 3.54
CA LEU A 469 9.52 -43.67 4.93
C LEU A 469 8.75 -44.76 5.68
N PRO A 470 9.36 -45.45 6.66
CA PRO A 470 8.64 -46.39 7.53
C PRO A 470 7.44 -45.72 8.20
N GLN A 471 6.32 -46.44 8.30
CA GLN A 471 5.05 -45.88 8.76
C GLN A 471 5.17 -45.24 10.15
N ASP A 472 5.81 -45.93 11.11
CA ASP A 472 6.02 -45.42 12.48
C ASP A 472 6.72 -44.05 12.51
N ARG A 473 7.64 -43.81 11.56
CA ARG A 473 8.37 -42.53 11.45
C ARG A 473 7.53 -41.44 10.79
N LYS A 474 6.68 -41.82 9.83
CA LYS A 474 5.70 -40.89 9.25
C LYS A 474 4.71 -40.45 10.31
N ASP A 475 4.19 -41.39 11.10
CA ASP A 475 3.22 -41.12 12.16
C ASP A 475 3.83 -40.24 13.25
N LEU A 476 5.09 -40.48 13.63
CA LEU A 476 5.84 -39.61 14.55
C LEU A 476 5.96 -38.19 14.02
N LEU A 477 6.42 -38.04 12.77
CA LEU A 477 6.63 -36.73 12.16
C LEU A 477 5.31 -35.97 11.99
N GLN A 478 4.26 -36.65 11.54
CA GLN A 478 2.92 -36.08 11.42
C GLN A 478 2.40 -35.61 12.78
N SER A 479 2.46 -36.48 13.80
CA SER A 479 1.96 -36.17 15.13
C SER A 479 2.67 -34.97 15.75
N LEU A 480 3.98 -34.85 15.59
CA LEU A 480 4.75 -33.74 16.14
C LEU A 480 4.46 -32.42 15.45
N VAL A 481 4.34 -32.42 14.13
CA VAL A 481 4.03 -31.20 13.36
C VAL A 481 2.60 -30.75 13.64
N GLU A 482 1.63 -31.68 13.70
CA GLU A 482 0.23 -31.36 14.03
C GLU A 482 0.06 -30.91 15.50
N ALA A 483 0.82 -31.49 16.43
CA ALA A 483 0.81 -31.11 17.84
C ALA A 483 1.39 -29.71 18.08
N HIS A 484 2.55 -29.40 17.47
CA HIS A 484 3.11 -28.04 17.49
C HIS A 484 2.18 -27.02 16.82
N HIS A 485 1.37 -27.47 15.86
CA HIS A 485 0.42 -26.58 15.20
C HIS A 485 -0.76 -26.17 16.10
N LYS A 486 -1.18 -27.02 17.04
CA LYS A 486 -2.34 -26.76 17.91
C LYS A 486 -2.03 -25.92 19.17
N GLU A 487 -0.85 -25.32 19.25
CA GLU A 487 -0.36 -24.56 20.43
C GLU A 487 -0.60 -25.31 21.75
N LEU A 488 0.09 -26.44 21.91
CA LEU A 488 0.16 -27.09 23.22
C LEU A 488 1.00 -26.19 24.15
N GLY A 489 0.32 -25.48 25.06
CA GLY A 489 0.89 -24.57 26.05
C GLY A 489 1.75 -25.27 27.11
N PHE A 490 2.87 -25.87 26.70
CA PHE A 490 3.89 -26.40 27.59
C PHE A 490 5.06 -25.41 27.63
N ASP A 491 5.08 -24.53 28.63
CA ASP A 491 6.15 -23.56 28.84
C ASP A 491 7.27 -24.19 29.67
N ASP A 492 8.51 -24.13 29.18
CA ASP A 492 9.69 -24.42 29.99
C ASP A 492 9.80 -23.37 31.13
N PHE A 493 10.61 -23.64 32.15
CA PHE A 493 10.77 -22.76 33.32
C PHE A 493 11.27 -21.34 32.97
N ILE A 494 11.75 -21.12 31.74
CA ILE A 494 12.16 -19.83 31.19
C ILE A 494 11.25 -19.48 30.00
N LYS A 495 10.45 -18.42 30.14
CA LYS A 495 9.64 -17.84 29.04
C LYS A 495 10.52 -17.61 27.81
N GLY A 496 10.21 -18.29 26.71
CA GLY A 496 10.93 -18.09 25.44
C GLY A 496 11.80 -19.26 24.96
N LYS A 497 12.12 -20.23 25.82
CA LYS A 497 12.97 -21.39 25.46
C LYS A 497 12.16 -22.65 25.21
N GLY A 498 12.63 -23.50 24.28
CA GLY A 498 12.12 -24.87 24.09
C GLY A 498 10.80 -25.02 23.32
N HIS A 499 10.29 -23.95 22.69
CA HIS A 499 9.00 -23.97 21.96
C HIS A 499 9.10 -24.37 20.49
N GLY A 500 10.32 -24.51 19.95
CA GLY A 500 10.56 -24.87 18.55
C GLY A 500 10.66 -26.38 18.32
N LEU A 501 10.19 -26.84 17.16
CA LEU A 501 10.37 -28.23 16.73
C LEU A 501 11.55 -28.30 15.76
N VAL A 502 12.64 -28.93 16.18
CA VAL A 502 13.84 -29.12 15.34
C VAL A 502 13.91 -30.57 14.87
N VAL A 503 13.75 -30.77 13.56
CA VAL A 503 13.82 -32.08 12.89
C VAL A 503 15.07 -32.14 12.03
N ASN A 504 15.97 -33.07 12.33
CA ASN A 504 17.16 -33.33 11.53
C ASN A 504 16.93 -34.53 10.61
N LEU A 505 17.03 -34.33 9.30
CA LEU A 505 16.90 -35.34 8.27
C LEU A 505 18.30 -35.66 7.72
N PHE A 506 18.77 -36.89 7.94
CA PHE A 506 20.14 -37.24 7.61
C PHE A 506 20.28 -38.55 6.85
N GLY A 507 21.27 -38.64 5.98
CA GLY A 507 21.53 -39.84 5.18
C GLY A 507 22.19 -39.52 3.84
N PRO A 508 22.39 -40.51 2.95
CA PRO A 508 23.01 -40.32 1.64
C PRO A 508 22.27 -39.30 0.75
N PRO A 509 22.92 -38.70 -0.25
CA PRO A 509 22.26 -37.80 -1.19
C PRO A 509 21.20 -38.54 -2.02
N GLY A 510 20.12 -37.84 -2.37
CA GLY A 510 19.10 -38.37 -3.31
C GLY A 510 18.06 -39.34 -2.74
N VAL A 511 17.96 -39.47 -1.42
CA VAL A 511 17.00 -40.36 -0.71
C VAL A 511 15.70 -39.69 -0.26
N GLY A 512 15.45 -38.43 -0.65
CA GLY A 512 14.19 -37.74 -0.35
C GLY A 512 14.16 -36.94 0.95
N LYS A 513 15.32 -36.53 1.50
CA LYS A 513 15.40 -35.68 2.71
C LYS A 513 14.66 -34.34 2.53
N THR A 514 15.09 -33.53 1.57
CA THR A 514 14.45 -32.25 1.21
C THR A 514 12.96 -32.44 0.87
N PHE A 515 12.64 -33.50 0.11
CA PHE A 515 11.27 -33.85 -0.26
C PHE A 515 10.38 -34.18 0.96
N SER A 516 10.95 -34.69 2.06
CA SER A 516 10.19 -34.97 3.28
C SER A 516 9.66 -33.69 3.93
N ALA A 517 10.48 -32.64 3.97
CA ALA A 517 10.05 -31.33 4.48
C ALA A 517 9.01 -30.69 3.54
N GLU A 518 9.22 -30.77 2.22
CA GLU A 518 8.23 -30.33 1.22
C GLU A 518 6.89 -31.04 1.40
N ALA A 519 6.88 -32.37 1.43
CA ALA A 519 5.68 -33.17 1.61
C ALA A 519 4.96 -32.88 2.93
N THR A 520 5.72 -32.62 4.00
CA THR A 520 5.16 -32.24 5.30
C THR A 520 4.44 -30.89 5.21
N SER A 521 5.07 -29.89 4.57
CA SER A 521 4.45 -28.56 4.38
C SER A 521 3.16 -28.61 3.56
N GLU A 522 3.11 -29.48 2.55
CA GLU A 522 1.90 -29.72 1.76
C GLU A 522 0.77 -30.34 2.58
N HIS A 523 1.11 -31.32 3.42
CA HIS A 523 0.15 -32.04 4.25
C HIS A 523 -0.51 -31.12 5.28
N VAL A 524 0.30 -30.28 5.96
CA VAL A 524 -0.22 -29.34 6.97
C VAL A 524 -0.65 -27.99 6.40
N LYS A 525 -0.57 -27.81 5.07
CA LYS A 525 -0.95 -26.59 4.35
C LYS A 525 -0.28 -25.33 4.89
N ARG A 526 1.03 -25.40 5.15
CA ARG A 526 1.82 -24.26 5.66
C ARG A 526 2.89 -23.83 4.65
N PRO A 527 3.28 -22.54 4.65
CA PRO A 527 4.38 -22.08 3.83
C PRO A 527 5.67 -22.83 4.17
N LEU A 528 6.49 -23.12 3.16
CA LEU A 528 7.84 -23.65 3.32
C LEU A 528 8.85 -22.58 2.91
N TYR A 529 9.68 -22.17 3.86
CA TYR A 529 10.81 -21.27 3.62
C TYR A 529 12.08 -22.10 3.46
N ILE A 530 12.56 -22.25 2.23
CA ILE A 530 13.77 -23.02 1.92
C ILE A 530 14.99 -22.09 1.96
N VAL A 531 15.93 -22.38 2.85
CA VAL A 531 17.21 -21.72 3.01
C VAL A 531 18.31 -22.66 2.52
N GLY A 532 19.15 -22.19 1.60
CA GLY A 532 20.34 -22.90 1.15
C GLY A 532 21.61 -22.22 1.67
N GLY A 533 22.77 -22.84 1.41
CA GLY A 533 24.05 -22.33 1.91
C GLY A 533 24.43 -20.92 1.43
N GLY A 534 23.89 -20.47 0.29
CA GLY A 534 24.15 -19.12 -0.22
C GLY A 534 23.41 -18.00 0.52
N ASP A 535 22.28 -18.29 1.18
CA ASP A 535 21.45 -17.25 1.79
C ASP A 535 21.93 -16.83 3.18
N LEU A 536 22.66 -17.72 3.85
CA LEU A 536 23.12 -17.56 5.23
C LEU A 536 24.44 -16.78 5.33
N GLY A 537 25.07 -16.45 4.20
CA GLY A 537 26.36 -15.76 4.16
C GLY A 537 27.54 -16.64 4.59
N THR A 538 28.74 -16.05 4.56
CA THR A 538 30.00 -16.76 4.81
C THR A 538 30.75 -16.26 6.05
N THR A 539 30.16 -15.32 6.80
CA THR A 539 30.74 -14.72 8.01
C THR A 539 29.78 -14.86 9.18
N ALA A 540 30.30 -14.88 10.41
CA ALA A 540 29.47 -15.02 11.61
C ALA A 540 28.44 -13.89 11.78
N THR A 541 28.79 -12.66 11.40
CA THR A 541 27.88 -11.50 11.45
C THR A 541 26.81 -11.56 10.37
N GLY A 542 27.16 -11.94 9.14
CA GLY A 542 26.20 -12.13 8.06
C GLY A 542 25.20 -13.23 8.38
N LEU A 543 25.70 -14.35 8.93
CA LEU A 543 24.88 -15.47 9.39
C LEU A 543 23.91 -15.06 10.50
N ASP A 544 24.38 -14.25 11.45
CA ASP A 544 23.55 -13.76 12.56
C ASP A 544 22.35 -12.96 12.05
N SER A 545 22.60 -11.96 11.21
CA SER A 545 21.55 -11.11 10.63
C SER A 545 20.63 -11.87 9.68
N ALA A 546 21.16 -12.82 8.90
CA ALA A 546 20.37 -13.64 7.99
C ALA A 546 19.41 -14.56 8.76
N LEU A 547 19.90 -15.29 9.76
CA LEU A 547 19.07 -16.17 10.58
C LEU A 547 18.03 -15.38 11.38
N GLU A 548 18.40 -14.24 11.96
CA GLU A 548 17.46 -13.37 12.67
C GLU A 548 16.31 -12.93 11.75
N SER A 549 16.63 -12.44 10.55
CA SER A 549 15.62 -12.00 9.58
C SER A 549 14.74 -13.17 9.10
N ILE A 550 15.33 -14.32 8.75
CA ILE A 550 14.59 -15.49 8.26
C ILE A 550 13.66 -16.02 9.35
N PHE A 551 14.16 -16.18 10.59
CA PHE A 551 13.39 -16.73 11.69
C PHE A 551 12.29 -15.78 12.18
N ASP A 552 12.52 -14.46 12.21
CA ASP A 552 11.47 -13.48 12.54
C ASP A 552 10.31 -13.57 11.54
N VAL A 553 10.64 -13.54 10.26
CA VAL A 553 9.66 -13.59 9.18
C VAL A 553 8.94 -14.94 9.13
N ALA A 554 9.66 -16.05 9.31
CA ALA A 554 9.05 -17.38 9.35
C ALA A 554 8.13 -17.57 10.56
N THR A 555 8.48 -17.00 11.71
CA THR A 555 7.62 -17.03 12.91
C THR A 555 6.33 -16.26 12.67
N ALA A 556 6.41 -15.05 12.08
CA ALA A 556 5.23 -14.25 11.74
C ALA A 556 4.26 -15.00 10.82
N TRP A 557 4.79 -15.73 9.83
CA TRP A 557 3.98 -16.49 8.87
C TRP A 557 3.57 -17.88 9.34
N LYS A 558 3.99 -18.29 10.55
CA LYS A 558 3.89 -19.67 11.04
C LYS A 558 4.42 -20.67 9.99
N ALA A 559 5.50 -20.30 9.30
CA ALA A 559 6.10 -21.05 8.20
C ALA A 559 7.03 -22.16 8.72
N ILE A 560 7.11 -23.25 7.96
CA ILE A 560 8.12 -24.28 8.17
C ILE A 560 9.41 -23.79 7.52
N VAL A 561 10.51 -23.76 8.27
CA VAL A 561 11.83 -23.41 7.71
C VAL A 561 12.57 -24.70 7.40
N LEU A 562 13.17 -24.77 6.21
CA LEU A 562 14.06 -25.85 5.78
C LEU A 562 15.43 -25.27 5.51
N ILE A 563 16.46 -25.68 6.26
CA ILE A 563 17.85 -25.36 5.94
C ILE A 563 18.45 -26.59 5.28
N ASP A 564 18.71 -26.49 3.97
CA ASP A 564 19.28 -27.56 3.16
C ASP A 564 20.82 -27.54 3.28
N GLU A 565 21.44 -28.71 3.42
CA GLU A 565 22.90 -28.87 3.57
C GLU A 565 23.48 -28.10 4.77
N ALA A 566 22.81 -28.23 5.92
CA ALA A 566 23.19 -27.56 7.16
C ALA A 566 24.55 -28.03 7.73
N ASP A 567 25.12 -29.13 7.22
CA ASP A 567 26.44 -29.63 7.60
C ASP A 567 27.59 -28.65 7.32
N VAL A 568 27.42 -27.72 6.37
CA VAL A 568 28.41 -26.67 6.09
C VAL A 568 28.61 -25.74 7.30
N PHE A 569 27.51 -25.41 8.00
CA PHE A 569 27.50 -24.46 9.11
C PHE A 569 27.67 -25.10 10.49
N LEU A 570 27.49 -26.42 10.57
CA LEU A 570 27.40 -27.17 11.83
C LEU A 570 28.53 -28.19 12.01
N GLU A 571 29.60 -28.06 11.23
CA GLU A 571 30.77 -28.93 11.36
C GLU A 571 31.48 -28.75 12.72
N GLN A 572 32.14 -29.81 13.20
CA GLN A 572 32.88 -29.82 14.45
C GLN A 572 33.83 -28.64 14.56
N ARG A 573 33.81 -28.03 15.75
CA ARG A 573 34.72 -26.92 16.07
C ARG A 573 36.17 -27.40 15.98
N SER A 574 37.01 -26.56 15.37
CA SER A 574 38.45 -26.82 15.28
C SER A 574 39.24 -25.76 16.02
N LEU A 575 40.39 -26.12 16.60
CA LEU A 575 41.24 -25.15 17.32
C LEU A 575 41.85 -24.07 16.40
N HIS A 576 41.82 -24.29 15.08
CA HIS A 576 42.50 -23.45 14.10
C HIS A 576 41.55 -22.57 13.28
N ASP A 577 40.24 -22.71 13.45
CA ASP A 577 39.23 -21.99 12.67
C ASP A 577 38.24 -21.24 13.59
N LEU A 578 38.65 -20.04 14.00
CA LEU A 578 37.86 -19.18 14.90
C LEU A 578 36.57 -18.70 14.24
N GLU A 579 36.60 -18.39 12.94
CA GLU A 579 35.44 -17.86 12.21
C GLU A 579 34.35 -18.93 12.10
N ARG A 580 34.74 -20.16 11.77
CA ARG A 580 33.81 -21.29 11.75
C ARG A 580 33.24 -21.61 13.12
N ASN A 581 34.06 -21.60 14.16
CA ASN A 581 33.58 -21.81 15.52
C ASN A 581 32.55 -20.73 15.93
N ALA A 582 32.78 -19.48 15.50
CA ALA A 582 31.83 -18.40 15.72
C ALA A 582 30.52 -18.64 14.95
N MET A 583 30.57 -19.08 13.69
CA MET A 583 29.38 -19.44 12.91
C MET A 583 28.57 -20.56 13.57
N VAL A 584 29.23 -21.64 14.01
CA VAL A 584 28.59 -22.76 14.73
C VAL A 584 27.90 -22.25 16.01
N ALA A 585 28.57 -21.38 16.77
CA ALA A 585 28.01 -20.80 18.00
C ALA A 585 26.79 -19.91 17.72
N VAL A 586 26.83 -19.07 16.69
CA VAL A 586 25.72 -18.21 16.26
C VAL A 586 24.53 -19.07 15.82
N PHE A 587 24.76 -20.10 15.01
CA PHE A 587 23.70 -21.00 14.54
C PHE A 587 23.02 -21.72 15.71
N LEU A 588 23.81 -22.31 16.63
CA LEU A 588 23.30 -23.00 17.82
C LEU A 588 22.45 -22.08 18.71
N ARG A 589 22.85 -20.82 18.85
CA ARG A 589 22.08 -19.80 19.59
C ARG A 589 20.72 -19.59 18.92
N HIS A 590 20.67 -19.33 17.62
CA HIS A 590 19.41 -19.08 16.93
C HIS A 590 18.45 -20.28 16.96
N VAL A 591 18.96 -21.49 16.78
CA VAL A 591 18.13 -22.72 16.87
C VAL A 591 17.52 -22.91 18.26
N GLU A 592 18.26 -22.54 19.33
CA GLU A 592 17.79 -22.69 20.71
C GLU A 592 16.61 -21.77 21.06
N TYR A 593 16.57 -20.58 20.45
CA TYR A 593 15.52 -19.57 20.69
C TYR A 593 14.43 -19.54 19.61
N TYR A 594 14.56 -20.34 18.54
CA TYR A 594 13.56 -20.38 17.49
C TYR A 594 12.26 -21.03 17.97
N ARG A 595 11.12 -20.34 17.77
CA ARG A 595 9.80 -20.75 18.26
C ARG A 595 8.89 -21.23 17.12
N GLY A 596 9.47 -21.98 16.18
CA GLY A 596 8.77 -22.49 15.00
C GLY A 596 9.23 -23.90 14.62
N ILE A 597 8.83 -24.36 13.44
CA ILE A 597 9.21 -25.68 12.92
C ILE A 597 10.41 -25.52 12.00
N LEU A 598 11.51 -26.20 12.34
CA LEU A 598 12.77 -26.17 11.61
C LEU A 598 13.15 -27.59 11.15
N PHE A 599 13.25 -27.76 9.84
CA PHE A 599 13.84 -28.92 9.20
C PHE A 599 15.26 -28.62 8.78
N LEU A 600 16.15 -29.56 9.05
CA LEU A 600 17.55 -29.50 8.64
C LEU A 600 17.87 -30.72 7.82
N THR A 601 18.57 -30.56 6.71
CA THR A 601 19.10 -31.70 5.96
C THR A 601 20.62 -31.75 6.06
N THR A 602 21.15 -32.96 6.10
CA THR A 602 22.59 -33.19 6.20
C THR A 602 22.99 -34.48 5.50
N ASN A 603 24.13 -34.42 4.82
CA ASN A 603 24.75 -35.58 4.20
C ASN A 603 25.84 -36.20 5.11
N ARG A 604 26.34 -35.44 6.10
CA ARG A 604 27.54 -35.80 6.89
C ARG A 604 27.29 -35.72 8.40
N VAL A 605 26.55 -36.68 8.97
CA VAL A 605 26.23 -36.66 10.41
C VAL A 605 27.47 -36.70 11.32
N LYS A 606 28.51 -37.41 10.90
CA LYS A 606 29.75 -37.52 11.70
C LYS A 606 30.50 -36.20 11.83
N ALA A 607 30.19 -35.23 10.96
CA ALA A 607 30.80 -33.92 10.98
C ALA A 607 30.14 -32.99 12.01
N PHE A 608 29.00 -33.34 12.61
CA PHE A 608 28.32 -32.43 13.55
C PHE A 608 29.09 -32.19 14.85
N ASP A 609 28.99 -30.94 15.32
CA ASP A 609 29.32 -30.58 16.70
C ASP A 609 28.38 -31.30 17.70
N GLU A 610 28.94 -31.85 18.78
CA GLU A 610 28.19 -32.62 19.77
C GLU A 610 27.11 -31.77 20.47
N ALA A 611 27.33 -30.46 20.65
CA ALA A 611 26.35 -29.56 21.25
C ALA A 611 25.11 -29.36 20.38
N PHE A 612 25.17 -29.74 19.10
CA PHE A 612 24.02 -29.70 18.21
C PHE A 612 23.02 -30.82 18.52
N LEU A 613 23.50 -32.00 18.93
CA LEU A 613 22.63 -33.16 19.20
C LEU A 613 21.61 -32.90 20.32
N SER A 614 21.97 -32.09 21.32
CA SER A 614 21.07 -31.74 22.43
C SER A 614 19.94 -30.78 22.04
N ARG A 615 19.98 -30.19 20.84
CA ARG A 615 18.98 -29.25 20.31
C ARG A 615 18.06 -29.88 19.25
N ILE A 616 18.32 -31.13 18.87
CA ILE A 616 17.49 -31.87 17.92
C ILE A 616 16.40 -32.61 18.69
N HIS A 617 15.13 -32.37 18.34
CA HIS A 617 14.01 -33.08 18.94
C HIS A 617 13.79 -34.44 18.27
N VAL A 618 13.91 -34.47 16.94
CA VAL A 618 13.78 -35.69 16.15
C VAL A 618 14.89 -35.77 15.13
N ALA A 619 15.58 -36.91 15.09
CA ALA A 619 16.57 -37.21 14.07
C ALA A 619 16.10 -38.41 13.23
N LEU A 620 15.78 -38.18 11.96
CA LEU A 620 15.33 -39.22 11.03
C LEU A 620 16.47 -39.64 10.10
N HIS A 621 16.88 -40.91 10.23
CA HIS A 621 17.89 -41.53 9.37
C HIS A 621 17.28 -42.08 8.08
N PHE A 622 17.72 -41.60 6.93
CA PHE A 622 17.39 -42.14 5.63
C PHE A 622 18.49 -43.10 5.18
N SER A 623 18.15 -44.39 5.10
CA SER A 623 19.01 -45.40 4.50
C SER A 623 18.93 -45.34 2.96
N THR A 624 19.85 -46.06 2.30
CA THR A 624 19.71 -46.35 0.87
C THR A 624 18.37 -47.04 0.60
N LEU A 625 17.75 -46.73 -0.54
CA LEU A 625 16.45 -47.28 -0.91
C LEU A 625 16.55 -48.79 -1.15
N SER A 626 15.67 -49.57 -0.50
CA SER A 626 15.48 -51.00 -0.80
C SER A 626 14.88 -51.21 -2.18
N LEU A 627 14.92 -52.45 -2.70
CA LEU A 627 14.27 -52.81 -3.96
C LEU A 627 12.78 -52.43 -3.98
N ASP A 628 12.06 -52.74 -2.90
CA ASP A 628 10.64 -52.41 -2.76
C ASP A 628 10.41 -50.89 -2.77
N SER A 629 11.24 -50.15 -2.04
CA SER A 629 11.22 -48.68 -2.00
C SER A 629 11.49 -48.08 -3.38
N LYS A 630 12.48 -48.59 -4.12
CA LYS A 630 12.78 -48.15 -5.50
C LYS A 630 11.59 -48.44 -6.43
N ALA A 631 10.97 -49.62 -6.32
CA ALA A 631 9.80 -49.97 -7.10
C ALA A 631 8.60 -49.05 -6.80
N GLN A 632 8.39 -48.67 -5.53
CA GLN A 632 7.39 -47.68 -5.15
C GLN A 632 7.67 -46.30 -5.77
N VAL A 633 8.93 -45.83 -5.71
CA VAL A 633 9.34 -44.55 -6.33
C VAL A 633 9.11 -44.58 -7.84
N TRP A 634 9.47 -45.67 -8.51
CA TRP A 634 9.20 -45.86 -9.94
C TRP A 634 7.71 -45.78 -10.25
N LYS A 635 6.87 -46.52 -9.51
CA LYS A 635 5.41 -46.47 -9.66
C LYS A 635 4.88 -45.06 -9.50
N ALA A 636 5.33 -44.32 -8.48
CA ALA A 636 4.89 -42.95 -8.24
C ALA A 636 5.23 -42.00 -9.42
N PHE A 637 6.44 -42.10 -9.98
CA PHE A 637 6.83 -41.29 -11.14
C PHE A 637 6.12 -41.70 -12.43
N ILE A 638 5.91 -43.01 -12.65
CA ILE A 638 5.19 -43.53 -13.81
C ILE A 638 3.72 -43.11 -13.77
N SER A 639 3.04 -43.25 -12.62
CA SER A 639 1.65 -42.82 -12.46
C SER A 639 1.48 -41.32 -12.73
N LYS A 640 2.48 -40.51 -12.37
CA LYS A 640 2.47 -39.05 -12.62
C LYS A 640 2.60 -38.67 -14.10
N MET A 641 3.09 -39.58 -14.96
CA MET A 641 3.15 -39.35 -16.41
C MET A 641 1.82 -39.64 -17.12
N GLY A 642 0.81 -40.20 -16.43
CA GLY A 642 -0.55 -40.35 -16.96
C GLY A 642 -0.65 -41.26 -18.20
N GLU A 643 -1.50 -40.87 -19.16
CA GLU A 643 -1.83 -41.66 -20.36
C GLU A 643 -0.68 -41.78 -21.39
N ASP A 644 0.40 -41.04 -21.18
CA ASP A 644 1.58 -41.03 -22.05
C ASP A 644 2.52 -42.22 -21.79
N VAL A 645 2.18 -43.14 -20.88
CA VAL A 645 2.96 -44.34 -20.57
C VAL A 645 2.25 -45.59 -21.08
N GLU A 646 3.00 -46.49 -21.69
CA GLU A 646 2.56 -47.86 -21.92
C GLU A 646 2.40 -48.60 -20.58
N PRO A 647 1.43 -49.52 -20.45
CA PRO A 647 1.25 -50.29 -19.23
C PRO A 647 2.49 -51.16 -18.97
N LEU A 648 3.27 -50.78 -17.96
CA LEU A 648 4.44 -51.53 -17.51
C LEU A 648 4.02 -52.67 -16.59
N THR A 649 4.56 -53.86 -16.83
CA THR A 649 4.33 -55.02 -15.97
C THR A 649 5.06 -54.87 -14.64
N PRO A 650 4.57 -55.47 -13.54
CA PRO A 650 5.29 -55.46 -12.25
C PRO A 650 6.73 -55.97 -12.36
N ALA A 651 6.96 -56.99 -13.20
CA ALA A 651 8.30 -57.54 -13.46
C ALA A 651 9.25 -56.52 -14.10
N GLN A 652 8.76 -55.71 -15.05
CA GLN A 652 9.55 -54.64 -15.65
C GLN A 652 9.93 -53.56 -14.63
N ILE A 653 9.02 -53.19 -13.73
CA ILE A 653 9.32 -52.22 -12.67
C ILE A 653 10.36 -52.78 -11.69
N GLU A 654 10.26 -54.06 -11.36
CA GLU A 654 11.25 -54.75 -10.53
C GLU A 654 12.64 -54.78 -11.20
N ASP A 655 12.70 -55.02 -12.51
CA ASP A 655 13.94 -54.97 -13.28
C ASP A 655 14.57 -53.56 -13.29
N LEU A 656 13.78 -52.50 -13.37
CA LEU A 656 14.28 -51.12 -13.21
C LEU A 656 14.76 -50.86 -11.78
N ALA A 657 14.10 -51.42 -10.77
CA ALA A 657 14.45 -51.26 -9.36
C ALA A 657 15.74 -51.98 -8.96
N LYS A 658 16.13 -53.05 -9.68
CA LYS A 658 17.40 -53.79 -9.45
C LYS A 658 18.66 -52.95 -9.67
N ARG A 659 18.59 -51.87 -10.44
CA ARG A 659 19.73 -50.97 -10.69
C ARG A 659 20.13 -50.22 -9.42
N ASP A 660 21.42 -49.93 -9.26
CA ASP A 660 21.94 -49.21 -8.09
C ASP A 660 21.78 -47.69 -8.25
N ILE A 661 20.53 -47.23 -8.17
CA ILE A 661 20.15 -45.83 -8.35
C ILE A 661 19.39 -45.28 -7.13
N ASN A 662 19.61 -44.00 -6.83
CA ASN A 662 18.86 -43.26 -5.81
C ASN A 662 17.58 -42.60 -6.39
N GLY A 663 16.74 -42.04 -5.52
CA GLY A 663 15.47 -41.43 -5.94
C GLY A 663 15.63 -40.24 -6.90
N ARG A 664 16.71 -39.45 -6.76
CA ARG A 664 17.02 -38.35 -7.69
C ARG A 664 17.38 -38.88 -9.08
N GLN A 665 18.18 -39.95 -9.14
CA GLN A 665 18.52 -40.63 -10.38
C GLN A 665 17.29 -41.25 -11.05
N ILE A 666 16.39 -41.88 -10.29
CA ILE A 666 15.11 -42.40 -10.81
C ILE A 666 14.29 -41.26 -11.45
N LYS A 667 14.14 -40.12 -10.76
CA LYS A 667 13.43 -38.95 -11.29
C LYS A 667 14.03 -38.45 -12.61
N ASN A 668 15.36 -38.34 -12.67
CA ASN A 668 16.07 -37.89 -13.86
C ASN A 668 15.90 -38.90 -15.00
N ALA A 669 16.04 -40.20 -14.71
CA ALA A 669 15.85 -41.25 -15.70
C ALA A 669 14.43 -41.23 -16.28
N ALA A 670 13.42 -41.12 -15.42
CA ALA A 670 12.02 -41.03 -15.82
C ALA A 670 11.77 -39.81 -16.74
N ARG A 671 12.28 -38.63 -16.37
CA ARG A 671 12.12 -37.40 -17.17
C ARG A 671 12.85 -37.47 -18.52
N THR A 672 14.05 -38.04 -18.56
CA THR A 672 14.81 -38.22 -19.80
C THR A 672 14.13 -39.25 -20.71
N ALA A 673 13.63 -40.35 -20.16
CA ALA A 673 12.86 -41.33 -20.93
C ALA A 673 11.58 -40.73 -21.51
N HIS A 674 10.88 -39.88 -20.75
CA HIS A 674 9.71 -39.15 -21.27
C HIS A 674 10.09 -38.21 -22.43
N SER A 675 11.18 -37.45 -22.28
CA SER A 675 11.69 -36.57 -23.35
C SER A 675 12.09 -37.36 -24.60
N LEU A 676 12.70 -38.54 -24.42
CA LEU A 676 13.09 -39.44 -25.50
C LEU A 676 11.86 -39.97 -26.24
N ALA A 677 10.83 -40.41 -25.52
CA ALA A 677 9.59 -40.91 -26.09
C ALA A 677 8.85 -39.81 -26.89
N VAL A 678 8.72 -38.61 -26.31
CA VAL A 678 8.11 -37.44 -26.97
C VAL A 678 8.86 -37.08 -28.25
N SER A 679 10.20 -37.11 -28.25
CA SER A 679 11.01 -36.82 -29.45
C SER A 679 10.78 -37.81 -30.58
N ARG A 680 10.36 -39.04 -30.25
CA ARG A 680 10.06 -40.13 -31.18
C ARG A 680 8.58 -40.23 -31.55
N GLY A 681 7.72 -39.36 -31.00
CA GLY A 681 6.27 -39.45 -31.17
C GLY A 681 5.67 -40.74 -30.59
N GLN A 682 6.31 -41.32 -29.58
CA GLN A 682 5.93 -42.58 -28.96
C GLN A 682 5.50 -42.35 -27.51
N LYS A 683 4.74 -43.30 -26.94
CA LYS A 683 4.49 -43.36 -25.51
C LYS A 683 5.74 -43.82 -24.76
N VAL A 684 5.86 -43.43 -23.50
CA VAL A 684 6.93 -43.89 -22.61
C VAL A 684 6.76 -45.38 -22.39
N GLY A 685 7.76 -46.15 -22.79
CA GLY A 685 7.76 -47.60 -22.71
C GLY A 685 8.98 -48.08 -21.93
N PHE A 686 9.03 -49.37 -21.63
CA PHE A 686 10.14 -49.98 -20.89
C PHE A 686 11.49 -49.72 -21.57
N GLU A 687 11.54 -49.76 -22.89
CA GLU A 687 12.78 -49.52 -23.65
C GLU A 687 13.33 -48.10 -23.47
N HIS A 688 12.46 -47.10 -23.40
CA HIS A 688 12.88 -45.70 -23.17
C HIS A 688 13.53 -45.53 -21.79
N LEU A 689 12.96 -46.19 -20.77
CA LEU A 689 13.51 -46.19 -19.41
C LEU A 689 14.83 -46.96 -19.34
N ARG A 690 14.89 -48.13 -19.97
CA ARG A 690 16.09 -48.98 -20.02
C ARG A 690 17.26 -48.27 -20.69
N ILE A 691 17.06 -47.69 -21.87
CA ILE A 691 18.10 -46.94 -22.60
C ILE A 691 18.65 -45.81 -21.74
N THR A 692 17.77 -45.09 -21.03
CA THR A 692 18.19 -43.99 -20.17
C THR A 692 19.02 -44.47 -18.99
N LEU A 693 18.62 -45.57 -18.35
CA LEU A 693 19.39 -46.17 -17.26
C LEU A 693 20.73 -46.72 -17.73
N ASP A 694 20.79 -47.35 -18.91
CA ASP A 694 22.04 -47.86 -19.48
C ASP A 694 23.05 -46.73 -19.73
N ALA A 695 22.58 -45.59 -20.24
CA ALA A 695 23.42 -44.40 -20.43
C ALA A 695 23.90 -43.81 -19.09
N MET A 696 23.06 -43.80 -18.06
CA MET A 696 23.44 -43.36 -16.71
C MET A 696 24.48 -44.28 -16.07
N ASP A 697 24.33 -45.60 -16.25
CA ASP A 697 25.28 -46.59 -15.74
C ASP A 697 26.61 -46.56 -16.48
N GLU A 698 26.60 -46.28 -17.79
CA GLU A 698 27.83 -46.02 -18.56
C GLU A 698 28.57 -44.79 -18.02
N PHE A 699 27.86 -43.68 -17.81
CA PHE A 699 28.43 -42.47 -17.23
C PHE A 699 29.02 -42.71 -15.84
N SER A 700 28.28 -43.38 -14.94
CA SER A 700 28.78 -43.70 -13.60
C SER A 700 30.05 -44.57 -13.65
N ARG A 701 30.10 -45.57 -14.53
CA ARG A 701 31.29 -46.42 -14.71
C ARG A 701 32.50 -45.64 -15.22
N GLU A 702 32.32 -44.75 -16.20
CA GLU A 702 33.41 -43.91 -16.71
C GLU A 702 33.88 -42.88 -15.67
N PHE A 703 32.95 -42.28 -14.91
CA PHE A 703 33.28 -41.35 -13.84
C PHE A 703 34.11 -42.02 -12.72
N GLU A 704 33.75 -43.24 -12.31
CA GLU A 704 34.51 -44.01 -11.33
C GLU A 704 35.91 -44.41 -11.82
N LYS A 705 36.09 -44.61 -13.13
CA LYS A 705 37.42 -44.85 -13.72
C LYS A 705 38.28 -43.58 -13.69
N MET A 706 37.70 -42.41 -13.95
CA MET A 706 38.41 -41.14 -13.96
C MET A 706 38.84 -40.66 -12.57
N GLY A 707 38.05 -40.92 -11.53
CA GLY A 707 38.37 -40.53 -10.14
C GLY A 707 39.45 -41.36 -9.44
N LYS A 708 40.03 -42.36 -10.12
CA LYS A 708 41.14 -43.20 -9.62
C LYS A 708 42.52 -42.77 -10.13
N HIS A 709 42.61 -41.63 -10.80
CA HIS A 709 43.85 -40.92 -11.11
C HIS A 709 43.96 -39.65 -10.27
#